data_AF-T5K359-F1
#
_entry.id   AF-T5K359-F1
#
_cell.length_a   1.000
_cell.length_b   1.000
_cell.length_c   1.000
_cell.angle_alpha   90.00
_cell.angle_beta   90.00
_cell.angle_gamma   90.00
#
_symmetry.space_group_name_H-M   'P 1'
#
loop_
_entity.id
_entity.type
_entity.pdbx_description
1 polymer ?
#
loop_
_entity_poly.entity_id
_entity_poly.type
_entity_poly.pdbx_seq_one_letter_code
_entity_poly.pdbx_strand_id
1 'polypeptide(L)'
;MIAATTALTLLVPVLPAAAVAPTAVPTSSSAVEPMTQQRIDAANDAYNGADATLEFITMSDTELGGAATADKTSEQVAYEGAKPHFQALRSWADAKGFDPRVVVDNGDVVGANDPEYSAHLAGDSEKVAGWYRAVERVMRESFPESQVLLTQGNHDIADLMGTTFDSARKNAPADAPAWHYPNADSAYVSNFHTTIEGIDFIGLDYNGTSTFGYGGQRTGYQAFLTSTLQDIAAKPDYDPAKPIFVSIHSGYAGTSLGGPFHADYDMAGPDLQRILASYPQVMLGSAHTHFSSNPETSIFQKDFTVYENASMNYIYQDVPSDFLGGGYFGGNQGDPAAGVSQKYANFISVLTDGSTVIRRFDVTHQRWVGMPWVVDTTKGKSGFSYTADQRSKIAPWWDAAAITATDVAEESLTLRFDQAKDDELVNYYEVEIRDQAGNPVAYTANQVPDFGKNAAKSVTGSFKAYSRFYMTPNTMGFDVRGLKPAKNYTVTVTAYDDFQNASEPLTGLVRTAGELVFPDFPETPAPAPDGEFLHLAFEGDLGDTGTHAASGPTAKPVGSVSYVATDRPGASGTAVRIGGGAGSYVDLGSRPEFDLGADKDLTISFWTKVTGVNGYGAIISNKNWANWYRSGINLAPEGTNTGKLEFTLGDGTDGVYATGDVGEYRGSWHHMTVTVDRTRNTASTYMDGMLAKETSIAGIGSMTSGLNMLVGVDGSKSYGIGLDMDDLRMWDTALSTTEVAALFAADDSTTETAALTQAVEYATELMNVNEVEAANGRVFDETLGDALAAATAHSAALLAGSPGARDGSTDGTVATVAAVAPTKAQLRTSFESLKAAVDAVEAQAVRFSYRTEVRGGTVSPAEGVADRGGQVRLTLTPAAGFGIAGSTVTVSGVDSFAIEGAELVLTGVESRVLASIDFATADTGTPGEGGTPGEGGTPGEGGNGNGGTGRGDGTVAKPGTDGSAAPLATTGADGAIVWVWAGLAATLLGAGAWLARLLRRAA
;
A
#
# COMPACT_ATOMS: atom_id res chain seq x y z
N MET A 1 13.27 50.34 -12.94
CA MET A 1 13.59 51.77 -12.69
C MET A 1 12.64 52.30 -11.61
N ILE A 2 12.85 53.51 -11.08
CA ILE A 2 12.07 54.12 -9.98
C ILE A 2 11.19 55.27 -10.52
N ALA A 3 10.15 55.65 -9.75
CA ALA A 3 9.17 56.75 -9.90
C ALA A 3 7.83 56.34 -10.56
N ALA A 4 6.62 56.72 -10.11
CA ALA A 4 6.10 57.94 -9.44
C ALA A 4 6.12 59.18 -10.37
N THR A 5 5.17 60.13 -10.39
CA THR A 5 3.91 60.44 -9.64
C THR A 5 2.95 61.17 -10.65
N THR A 6 1.72 61.68 -10.44
CA THR A 6 0.93 62.21 -9.29
C THR A 6 -0.59 62.08 -9.59
N ALA A 7 -1.47 62.32 -8.60
CA ALA A 7 -2.93 62.34 -8.73
C ALA A 7 -3.53 63.70 -9.20
N LEU A 8 -4.82 63.72 -9.55
CA LEU A 8 -5.71 64.87 -9.34
C LEU A 8 -7.18 64.44 -9.15
N THR A 9 -7.90 65.14 -8.28
CA THR A 9 -9.33 64.90 -7.96
C THR A 9 -10.21 66.08 -8.40
N LEU A 10 -11.48 65.79 -8.75
CA LEU A 10 -12.58 66.76 -8.85
C LEU A 10 -13.92 66.01 -8.67
N LEU A 11 -15.00 66.73 -8.32
CA LEU A 11 -16.19 66.18 -7.67
C LEU A 11 -17.45 67.01 -8.05
N VAL A 12 -18.65 66.54 -7.66
CA VAL A 12 -19.96 67.27 -7.67
C VAL A 12 -20.68 67.29 -9.07
N PRO A 13 -22.02 67.12 -9.20
CA PRO A 13 -22.90 66.05 -8.67
C PRO A 13 -24.02 65.60 -9.69
N VAL A 14 -25.13 65.02 -9.17
CA VAL A 14 -26.49 64.78 -9.75
C VAL A 14 -26.85 63.32 -10.13
N LEU A 15 -28.09 62.94 -9.77
CA LEU A 15 -28.79 61.64 -9.88
C LEU A 15 -29.61 61.53 -11.20
N PRO A 16 -30.35 60.44 -11.52
CA PRO A 16 -30.42 59.08 -10.93
C PRO A 16 -30.26 57.92 -11.95
N ALA A 17 -30.02 56.70 -11.46
CA ALA A 17 -30.44 55.44 -12.12
C ALA A 17 -30.49 54.30 -11.09
N ALA A 18 -31.39 53.33 -11.25
CA ALA A 18 -31.34 52.08 -10.51
C ALA A 18 -30.30 51.16 -11.19
N ALA A 19 -29.26 50.76 -10.46
CA ALA A 19 -28.18 49.95 -11.00
C ALA A 19 -28.49 48.44 -10.83
N VAL A 20 -28.35 47.70 -11.93
CA VAL A 20 -28.20 46.24 -11.91
C VAL A 20 -26.99 45.87 -11.04
N ALA A 21 -27.11 44.85 -10.18
CA ALA A 21 -25.99 44.34 -9.41
C ALA A 21 -24.97 43.68 -10.37
N PRO A 22 -23.72 44.18 -10.48
CA PRO A 22 -22.72 43.54 -11.32
C PRO A 22 -22.22 42.25 -10.66
N THR A 23 -21.89 41.27 -11.51
CA THR A 23 -21.21 40.01 -11.18
C THR A 23 -20.13 40.18 -10.12
N ALA A 24 -20.17 39.34 -9.07
CA ALA A 24 -19.14 39.30 -8.05
C ALA A 24 -17.81 38.85 -8.66
N VAL A 25 -16.85 39.77 -8.78
CA VAL A 25 -15.43 39.40 -8.96
C VAL A 25 -14.92 38.98 -7.58
N PRO A 26 -14.40 37.75 -7.40
CA PRO A 26 -13.91 37.28 -6.10
C PRO A 26 -12.54 37.90 -5.77
N THR A 27 -12.50 39.19 -5.44
CA THR A 27 -11.33 39.84 -4.83
C THR A 27 -11.34 39.66 -3.31
N SER A 28 -11.38 38.40 -2.88
CA SER A 28 -11.05 37.94 -1.54
C SER A 28 -10.42 36.56 -1.69
N SER A 29 -9.28 36.31 -1.07
CA SER A 29 -8.75 34.95 -0.96
C SER A 29 -9.67 34.16 -0.04
N SER A 30 -10.67 33.50 -0.62
CA SER A 30 -11.41 32.45 0.06
C SER A 30 -10.42 31.40 0.55
N ALA A 31 -10.61 30.89 1.76
CA ALA A 31 -9.92 29.67 2.16
C ALA A 31 -10.31 28.56 1.19
N VAL A 32 -9.37 27.63 0.93
CA VAL A 32 -9.67 26.43 0.15
C VAL A 32 -10.70 25.61 0.94
N GLU A 33 -11.82 25.26 0.30
CA GLU A 33 -12.90 24.50 0.93
C GLU A 33 -12.90 23.05 0.42
N PRO A 34 -13.10 22.05 1.30
CA PRO A 34 -13.15 20.65 0.89
C PRO A 34 -14.39 20.34 0.05
N MET A 35 -14.26 19.41 -0.89
CA MET A 35 -15.40 18.78 -1.56
C MET A 35 -16.16 17.89 -0.57
N THR A 36 -17.39 18.29 -0.23
CA THR A 36 -18.28 17.53 0.66
C THR A 36 -19.64 17.37 0.00
N GLN A 37 -20.37 16.29 0.31
CA GLN A 37 -21.71 16.08 -0.26
C GLN A 37 -22.64 17.28 0.02
N GLN A 38 -22.56 17.92 1.19
CA GLN A 38 -23.33 19.13 1.49
C GLN A 38 -23.00 20.31 0.55
N ARG A 39 -21.73 20.49 0.17
CA ARG A 39 -21.28 21.54 -0.77
C ARG A 39 -21.67 21.19 -2.21
N ILE A 40 -21.53 19.92 -2.60
CA ILE A 40 -22.03 19.36 -3.87
C ILE A 40 -23.53 19.61 -4.02
N ASP A 41 -24.33 19.22 -3.01
CA ASP A 41 -25.77 19.33 -3.03
C ASP A 41 -26.20 20.80 -3.11
N ALA A 42 -25.61 21.67 -2.28
CA ALA A 42 -25.90 23.10 -2.28
C ALA A 42 -25.55 23.80 -3.60
N ALA A 43 -24.44 23.40 -4.26
CA ALA A 43 -24.04 23.96 -5.55
C ALA A 43 -24.95 23.52 -6.70
N ASN A 44 -25.32 22.23 -6.75
CA ASN A 44 -26.25 21.70 -7.77
C ASN A 44 -27.70 22.18 -7.54
N ASP A 45 -28.12 22.35 -6.29
CA ASP A 45 -29.46 22.84 -5.93
C ASP A 45 -29.64 24.36 -6.09
N ALA A 46 -28.54 25.13 -6.19
CA ALA A 46 -28.60 26.55 -6.52
C ALA A 46 -29.23 26.84 -7.91
N TYR A 47 -29.32 25.82 -8.77
CA TYR A 47 -29.95 25.88 -10.10
C TYR A 47 -31.38 25.33 -10.14
N ASN A 48 -31.97 24.93 -9.00
CA ASN A 48 -33.36 24.47 -8.94
C ASN A 48 -34.33 25.63 -9.15
N GLY A 49 -35.12 25.58 -10.22
CA GLY A 49 -36.02 26.67 -10.61
C GLY A 49 -35.30 27.92 -11.15
N ALA A 50 -34.09 27.77 -11.69
CA ALA A 50 -33.42 28.84 -12.44
C ALA A 50 -34.17 29.13 -13.77
N ASP A 51 -34.10 30.36 -14.27
CA ASP A 51 -34.74 30.77 -15.53
C ASP A 51 -34.06 30.07 -16.74
N ALA A 52 -34.55 28.88 -17.09
CA ALA A 52 -34.07 28.06 -18.20
C ALA A 52 -34.89 28.26 -19.48
N THR A 53 -34.19 28.21 -20.63
CA THR A 53 -34.80 28.12 -21.97
C THR A 53 -35.22 26.68 -22.29
N LEU A 54 -34.40 25.71 -21.83
CA LEU A 54 -34.62 24.29 -22.04
C LEU A 54 -34.01 23.48 -20.90
N GLU A 55 -34.73 22.48 -20.41
CA GLU A 55 -34.20 21.48 -19.47
C GLU A 55 -34.37 20.08 -20.06
N PHE A 56 -33.36 19.21 -19.91
CA PHE A 56 -33.38 17.85 -20.43
C PHE A 56 -32.47 16.88 -19.67
N ILE A 57 -32.79 15.59 -19.73
CA ILE A 57 -31.93 14.52 -19.19
C ILE A 57 -31.17 13.88 -20.35
N THR A 58 -29.88 13.59 -20.15
CA THR A 58 -29.07 12.80 -21.08
C THR A 58 -28.43 11.63 -20.34
N MET A 59 -28.44 10.47 -21.00
CA MET A 59 -27.87 9.21 -20.53
C MET A 59 -27.29 8.43 -21.72
N SER A 60 -26.70 7.29 -21.44
CA SER A 60 -26.18 6.37 -22.45
C SER A 60 -26.20 4.94 -21.90
N ASP A 61 -26.04 3.97 -22.80
CA ASP A 61 -25.75 2.57 -22.44
C ASP A 61 -26.80 2.04 -21.44
N THR A 62 -28.09 2.26 -21.75
CA THR A 62 -29.21 1.81 -20.92
C THR A 62 -29.39 0.29 -20.97
N GLU A 63 -28.96 -0.34 -22.08
CA GLU A 63 -28.88 -1.78 -22.34
C GLU A 63 -30.09 -2.58 -21.88
N LEU A 64 -31.31 -2.08 -22.12
CA LEU A 64 -32.53 -2.77 -21.71
C LEU A 64 -32.56 -4.22 -22.26
N GLY A 65 -32.75 -5.18 -21.36
CA GLY A 65 -32.54 -6.59 -21.68
C GLY A 65 -33.19 -7.57 -20.69
N GLY A 66 -33.08 -8.85 -21.01
CA GLY A 66 -33.59 -9.96 -20.19
C GLY A 66 -34.32 -11.03 -21.01
N ALA A 67 -34.16 -12.30 -20.62
CA ALA A 67 -34.88 -13.40 -21.26
C ALA A 67 -36.31 -13.53 -20.72
N ALA A 68 -37.26 -13.89 -21.58
CA ALA A 68 -38.60 -14.30 -21.16
C ALA A 68 -38.54 -15.47 -20.14
N THR A 69 -39.46 -15.47 -19.20
CA THR A 69 -39.63 -16.52 -18.18
C THR A 69 -40.92 -17.30 -18.44
N ALA A 70 -41.27 -18.26 -17.55
CA ALA A 70 -42.52 -19.01 -17.66
C ALA A 70 -43.77 -18.10 -17.58
N ASP A 71 -43.67 -16.96 -16.89
CA ASP A 71 -44.80 -16.08 -16.57
C ASP A 71 -44.70 -14.68 -17.22
N LYS A 72 -43.58 -14.35 -17.87
CA LYS A 72 -43.29 -12.99 -18.39
C LYS A 72 -42.58 -13.01 -19.75
N THR A 73 -42.99 -12.13 -20.66
CA THR A 73 -42.28 -11.86 -21.92
C THR A 73 -40.96 -11.11 -21.68
N SER A 74 -40.06 -11.12 -22.66
CA SER A 74 -38.80 -10.35 -22.60
C SER A 74 -39.03 -8.85 -22.37
N GLU A 75 -40.14 -8.31 -22.93
CA GLU A 75 -40.61 -6.94 -22.69
C GLU A 75 -40.94 -6.68 -21.23
N GLN A 76 -41.71 -7.58 -20.59
CA GLN A 76 -42.09 -7.43 -19.18
C GLN A 76 -40.86 -7.52 -18.26
N VAL A 77 -39.90 -8.40 -18.57
CA VAL A 77 -38.65 -8.53 -17.80
C VAL A 77 -37.78 -7.27 -17.93
N ALA A 78 -37.54 -6.78 -19.16
CA ALA A 78 -36.74 -5.57 -19.38
C ALA A 78 -37.38 -4.31 -18.78
N TYR A 79 -38.70 -4.15 -18.94
CA TYR A 79 -39.45 -3.02 -18.36
C TYR A 79 -39.40 -3.04 -16.83
N GLU A 80 -39.61 -4.19 -16.19
CA GLU A 80 -39.55 -4.29 -14.72
C GLU A 80 -38.15 -4.04 -14.16
N GLY A 81 -37.09 -4.45 -14.88
CA GLY A 81 -35.70 -4.19 -14.49
C GLY A 81 -35.31 -2.72 -14.64
N ALA A 82 -35.69 -2.06 -15.73
CA ALA A 82 -35.36 -0.66 -15.97
C ALA A 82 -36.18 0.32 -15.11
N LYS A 83 -37.48 0.03 -14.93
CA LYS A 83 -38.45 0.96 -14.34
C LYS A 83 -38.00 1.66 -13.04
N PRO A 84 -37.42 1.00 -12.03
CA PRO A 84 -37.02 1.68 -10.79
C PRO A 84 -36.04 2.84 -11.01
N HIS A 85 -35.14 2.71 -11.99
CA HIS A 85 -34.12 3.71 -12.31
C HIS A 85 -34.70 4.93 -13.06
N PHE A 86 -35.60 4.68 -14.02
CA PHE A 86 -36.34 5.75 -14.69
C PHE A 86 -37.32 6.47 -13.76
N GLN A 87 -37.93 5.75 -12.81
CA GLN A 87 -38.73 6.36 -11.76
C GLN A 87 -37.88 7.18 -10.78
N ALA A 88 -36.65 6.75 -10.46
CA ALA A 88 -35.71 7.54 -9.67
C ALA A 88 -35.35 8.87 -10.38
N LEU A 89 -35.05 8.82 -11.69
CA LEU A 89 -34.80 10.02 -12.50
C LEU A 89 -35.97 11.00 -12.48
N ARG A 90 -37.21 10.54 -12.77
CA ARG A 90 -38.39 11.42 -12.75
C ARG A 90 -38.70 11.95 -11.35
N SER A 91 -38.63 11.11 -10.31
CA SER A 91 -38.85 11.55 -8.92
C SER A 91 -37.81 12.57 -8.45
N TRP A 92 -36.55 12.47 -8.93
CA TRP A 92 -35.54 13.48 -8.67
C TRP A 92 -35.84 14.78 -9.42
N ALA A 93 -36.23 14.71 -10.71
CA ALA A 93 -36.66 15.88 -11.47
C ALA A 93 -37.80 16.64 -10.77
N ASP A 94 -38.86 15.93 -10.37
CA ASP A 94 -39.99 16.49 -9.61
C ASP A 94 -39.56 17.11 -8.27
N ALA A 95 -38.67 16.43 -7.52
CA ALA A 95 -38.17 16.92 -6.23
C ALA A 95 -37.24 18.15 -6.35
N LYS A 96 -36.64 18.38 -7.52
CA LYS A 96 -35.73 19.49 -7.81
C LYS A 96 -36.39 20.62 -8.64
N GLY A 97 -37.66 20.45 -9.02
CA GLY A 97 -38.40 21.43 -9.83
C GLY A 97 -37.90 21.54 -11.27
N PHE A 98 -37.37 20.44 -11.82
CA PHE A 98 -36.80 20.33 -13.15
C PHE A 98 -37.85 19.76 -14.13
N ASP A 99 -38.10 20.40 -15.27
CA ASP A 99 -39.06 19.90 -16.28
C ASP A 99 -38.33 19.37 -17.52
N PRO A 100 -38.03 18.06 -17.61
CA PRO A 100 -37.30 17.49 -18.74
C PRO A 100 -38.14 17.57 -20.02
N ARG A 101 -37.95 18.61 -20.82
CA ARG A 101 -38.59 18.79 -22.13
C ARG A 101 -38.07 17.76 -23.15
N VAL A 102 -36.87 17.24 -22.92
CA VAL A 102 -36.21 16.22 -23.75
C VAL A 102 -35.57 15.14 -22.86
N VAL A 103 -35.48 13.93 -23.38
CA VAL A 103 -34.64 12.84 -22.86
C VAL A 103 -33.77 12.31 -24.00
N VAL A 104 -32.47 12.20 -23.78
CA VAL A 104 -31.49 11.70 -24.76
C VAL A 104 -30.89 10.39 -24.25
N ASP A 105 -30.85 9.37 -25.10
CA ASP A 105 -30.10 8.13 -24.86
C ASP A 105 -29.07 7.95 -25.99
N ASN A 106 -27.78 7.97 -25.62
CA ASN A 106 -26.67 8.05 -26.56
C ASN A 106 -26.18 6.68 -27.08
N GLY A 107 -27.13 5.82 -27.44
CA GLY A 107 -26.86 4.48 -27.99
C GLY A 107 -26.62 3.39 -26.95
N ASP A 108 -26.69 2.14 -27.42
CA ASP A 108 -26.84 0.93 -26.62
C ASP A 108 -28.11 0.97 -25.77
N VAL A 109 -29.21 1.27 -26.47
CA VAL A 109 -30.57 1.40 -25.92
C VAL A 109 -31.14 0.03 -25.47
N VAL A 110 -30.65 -1.07 -26.07
CA VAL A 110 -30.91 -2.46 -25.65
C VAL A 110 -29.63 -3.29 -25.69
N GLY A 111 -29.50 -4.26 -24.79
CA GLY A 111 -28.30 -5.09 -24.66
C GLY A 111 -28.22 -6.28 -25.65
N ALA A 112 -28.48 -6.08 -26.95
CA ALA A 112 -28.43 -7.18 -27.93
C ALA A 112 -26.99 -7.55 -28.31
N ASN A 113 -26.73 -8.84 -28.46
CA ASN A 113 -25.39 -9.39 -28.75
C ASN A 113 -25.44 -10.28 -30.01
N ASP A 114 -24.31 -10.87 -30.41
CA ASP A 114 -24.22 -11.77 -31.57
C ASP A 114 -25.33 -12.84 -31.66
N PRO A 115 -25.79 -13.49 -30.55
CA PRO A 115 -26.89 -14.45 -30.61
C PRO A 115 -28.22 -13.80 -30.98
N GLU A 116 -28.52 -12.62 -30.43
CA GLU A 116 -29.73 -11.85 -30.71
C GLU A 116 -29.76 -11.33 -32.15
N TYR A 117 -28.65 -10.78 -32.64
CA TYR A 117 -28.55 -10.33 -34.03
C TYR A 117 -28.63 -11.50 -35.02
N SER A 118 -28.01 -12.64 -34.69
CA SER A 118 -28.13 -13.87 -35.48
C SER A 118 -29.57 -14.41 -35.52
N ALA A 119 -30.31 -14.31 -34.41
CA ALA A 119 -31.72 -14.68 -34.35
C ALA A 119 -32.60 -13.72 -35.19
N HIS A 120 -32.35 -12.42 -35.09
CA HIS A 120 -33.01 -11.41 -35.92
C HIS A 120 -32.80 -11.67 -37.42
N LEU A 121 -31.56 -11.91 -37.87
CA LEU A 121 -31.25 -12.27 -39.26
C LEU A 121 -31.89 -13.59 -39.73
N ALA A 122 -32.22 -14.50 -38.79
CA ALA A 122 -32.99 -15.72 -39.06
C ALA A 122 -34.53 -15.50 -39.03
N GLY A 123 -35.00 -14.29 -38.71
CA GLY A 123 -36.41 -13.92 -38.60
C GLY A 123 -37.01 -14.07 -37.19
N ASP A 124 -36.23 -14.45 -36.18
CA ASP A 124 -36.66 -14.56 -34.78
C ASP A 124 -36.21 -13.33 -33.98
N SER A 125 -36.98 -12.24 -34.12
CA SER A 125 -36.66 -10.93 -33.53
C SER A 125 -37.40 -10.61 -32.22
N GLU A 126 -38.38 -11.43 -31.81
CA GLU A 126 -39.36 -11.06 -30.78
C GLU A 126 -38.73 -10.82 -29.39
N LYS A 127 -37.58 -11.46 -29.09
CA LYS A 127 -36.84 -11.21 -27.85
C LYS A 127 -36.40 -9.75 -27.74
N VAL A 128 -35.76 -9.21 -28.79
CA VAL A 128 -35.21 -7.84 -28.82
C VAL A 128 -36.30 -6.81 -29.15
N ALA A 129 -37.27 -7.16 -30.00
CA ALA A 129 -38.47 -6.34 -30.17
C ALA A 129 -39.19 -6.14 -28.84
N GLY A 130 -39.23 -7.15 -27.97
CA GLY A 130 -39.71 -7.00 -26.60
C GLY A 130 -38.95 -5.95 -25.81
N TRP A 131 -37.61 -5.89 -25.93
CA TRP A 131 -36.79 -4.88 -25.26
C TRP A 131 -37.05 -3.47 -25.78
N TYR A 132 -37.13 -3.26 -27.10
CA TYR A 132 -37.50 -1.95 -27.65
C TYR A 132 -38.93 -1.51 -27.25
N ARG A 133 -39.89 -2.44 -27.10
CA ARG A 133 -41.21 -2.12 -26.53
C ARG A 133 -41.14 -1.77 -25.04
N ALA A 134 -40.19 -2.35 -24.29
CA ALA A 134 -39.91 -1.93 -22.91
C ALA A 134 -39.31 -0.52 -22.83
N VAL A 135 -38.44 -0.14 -23.77
CA VAL A 135 -37.89 1.23 -23.92
C VAL A 135 -39.02 2.23 -24.20
N GLU A 136 -39.89 1.96 -25.19
CA GLU A 136 -41.08 2.79 -25.48
C GLU A 136 -41.88 3.04 -24.20
N ARG A 137 -42.15 1.94 -23.49
CA ARG A 137 -43.03 1.94 -22.34
C ARG A 137 -42.42 2.64 -21.14
N VAL A 138 -41.15 2.42 -20.82
CA VAL A 138 -40.52 3.01 -19.63
C VAL A 138 -40.32 4.51 -19.80
N MET A 139 -39.91 4.95 -21.00
CA MET A 139 -39.81 6.37 -21.33
C MET A 139 -41.18 7.04 -21.31
N ARG A 140 -42.19 6.52 -22.05
CA ARG A 140 -43.54 7.12 -22.09
C ARG A 140 -44.26 7.12 -20.74
N GLU A 141 -44.00 6.14 -19.86
CA GLU A 141 -44.60 6.13 -18.50
C GLU A 141 -43.85 7.02 -17.50
N SER A 142 -42.57 7.32 -17.71
CA SER A 142 -41.76 8.15 -16.79
C SER A 142 -41.63 9.61 -17.24
N PHE A 143 -41.74 9.85 -18.55
CA PHE A 143 -41.49 11.12 -19.23
C PHE A 143 -42.54 11.38 -20.34
N PRO A 144 -43.86 11.41 -20.03
CA PRO A 144 -44.92 11.50 -21.03
C PRO A 144 -44.98 12.86 -21.76
N GLU A 145 -44.38 13.90 -21.19
CA GLU A 145 -44.28 15.26 -21.74
C GLU A 145 -43.00 15.53 -22.57
N SER A 146 -42.02 14.62 -22.53
CA SER A 146 -40.69 14.82 -23.08
C SER A 146 -40.56 14.30 -24.52
N GLN A 147 -39.86 15.07 -25.37
CA GLN A 147 -39.35 14.51 -26.63
C GLN A 147 -38.22 13.52 -26.32
N VAL A 148 -38.09 12.44 -27.11
CA VAL A 148 -37.08 11.40 -26.86
C VAL A 148 -36.17 11.26 -28.06
N LEU A 149 -34.85 11.35 -27.83
CA LEU A 149 -33.81 11.33 -28.85
C LEU A 149 -32.91 10.11 -28.65
N LEU A 150 -32.93 9.16 -29.59
CA LEU A 150 -32.22 7.88 -29.50
C LEU A 150 -31.20 7.76 -30.65
N THR A 151 -29.91 7.69 -30.32
CA THR A 151 -28.89 7.18 -31.26
C THR A 151 -28.75 5.66 -31.15
N GLN A 152 -28.13 5.00 -32.12
CA GLN A 152 -27.78 3.57 -32.02
C GLN A 152 -26.31 3.38 -31.57
N GLY A 153 -26.04 2.30 -30.86
CA GLY A 153 -24.67 1.84 -30.53
C GLY A 153 -24.28 0.51 -31.19
N ASN A 154 -23.44 -0.29 -30.53
CA ASN A 154 -23.04 -1.64 -30.99
C ASN A 154 -24.05 -2.73 -30.63
N HIS A 155 -24.76 -2.57 -29.52
CA HIS A 155 -25.78 -3.50 -29.02
C HIS A 155 -27.17 -3.23 -29.61
N ASP A 156 -27.32 -2.16 -30.39
CA ASP A 156 -28.56 -1.83 -31.12
C ASP A 156 -28.67 -2.49 -32.51
N ILE A 157 -29.90 -2.79 -32.91
CA ILE A 157 -30.26 -3.32 -34.24
C ILE A 157 -31.18 -2.30 -34.92
N ALA A 158 -30.63 -1.43 -35.78
CA ALA A 158 -31.28 -0.21 -36.26
C ALA A 158 -32.67 -0.40 -36.92
N ASP A 159 -32.83 -1.38 -37.81
CA ASP A 159 -34.09 -1.63 -38.51
C ASP A 159 -35.13 -2.28 -37.59
N LEU A 160 -34.71 -3.16 -36.69
CA LEU A 160 -35.56 -3.76 -35.68
C LEU A 160 -36.03 -2.72 -34.66
N MET A 161 -35.16 -1.80 -34.23
CA MET A 161 -35.50 -0.66 -33.39
C MET A 161 -36.60 0.18 -34.04
N GLY A 162 -36.36 0.62 -35.28
CA GLY A 162 -37.29 1.46 -36.03
C GLY A 162 -38.65 0.81 -36.26
N THR A 163 -38.66 -0.40 -36.83
CA THR A 163 -39.91 -1.14 -37.09
C THR A 163 -40.67 -1.47 -35.80
N THR A 164 -39.98 -1.64 -34.67
CA THR A 164 -40.63 -1.84 -33.37
C THR A 164 -41.25 -0.55 -32.82
N PHE A 165 -40.53 0.58 -32.85
CA PHE A 165 -41.08 1.86 -32.39
C PHE A 165 -42.21 2.36 -33.29
N ASP A 166 -42.09 2.25 -34.61
CA ASP A 166 -43.16 2.59 -35.56
C ASP A 166 -44.43 1.76 -35.31
N SER A 167 -44.28 0.50 -34.90
CA SER A 167 -45.39 -0.39 -34.52
C SER A 167 -46.01 0.00 -33.17
N ALA A 168 -45.19 0.23 -32.15
CA ALA A 168 -45.63 0.56 -30.80
C ALA A 168 -46.29 1.95 -30.73
N ARG A 169 -45.71 2.96 -31.39
CA ARG A 169 -46.18 4.35 -31.39
C ARG A 169 -47.25 4.64 -32.44
N LYS A 170 -47.65 3.64 -33.25
CA LYS A 170 -48.67 3.76 -34.32
C LYS A 170 -50.00 4.40 -33.90
N ASN A 171 -50.38 4.25 -32.62
CA ASN A 171 -51.61 4.79 -32.06
C ASN A 171 -51.35 5.88 -31.00
N ALA A 172 -50.17 6.52 -31.02
CA ALA A 172 -49.87 7.66 -30.16
C ALA A 172 -50.87 8.82 -30.42
N PRO A 173 -51.25 9.59 -29.39
CA PRO A 173 -52.01 10.82 -29.56
C PRO A 173 -51.35 11.78 -30.56
N ALA A 174 -52.16 12.57 -31.29
CA ALA A 174 -51.66 13.52 -32.28
C ALA A 174 -50.88 14.71 -31.68
N ASP A 175 -50.96 14.87 -30.36
CA ASP A 175 -50.28 15.82 -29.48
C ASP A 175 -49.18 15.16 -28.62
N ALA A 176 -48.88 13.87 -28.83
CA ALA A 176 -47.79 13.20 -28.13
C ALA A 176 -46.41 13.77 -28.54
N PRO A 177 -45.43 13.89 -27.62
CA PRO A 177 -44.11 14.39 -27.94
C PRO A 177 -43.40 13.60 -29.06
N ALA A 178 -42.64 14.32 -29.88
CA ALA A 178 -41.83 13.74 -30.95
C ALA A 178 -40.76 12.78 -30.41
N TRP A 179 -40.53 11.70 -31.15
CA TRP A 179 -39.49 10.72 -30.87
C TRP A 179 -38.60 10.60 -32.10
N HIS A 180 -37.29 10.70 -31.92
CA HIS A 180 -36.28 10.62 -32.97
C HIS A 180 -35.46 9.34 -32.77
N TYR A 181 -35.53 8.46 -33.77
CA TYR A 181 -34.92 7.12 -33.78
C TYR A 181 -34.75 6.66 -35.25
N PRO A 182 -33.88 5.67 -35.55
CA PRO A 182 -33.77 5.10 -36.90
C PRO A 182 -35.12 4.59 -37.41
N ASN A 183 -35.58 5.06 -38.57
CA ASN A 183 -36.90 4.69 -39.10
C ASN A 183 -36.91 4.61 -40.63
N ALA A 184 -38.05 4.29 -41.23
CA ALA A 184 -38.17 4.14 -42.68
C ALA A 184 -37.79 5.41 -43.48
N ASP A 185 -38.05 6.61 -42.95
CA ASP A 185 -37.71 7.88 -43.60
C ASP A 185 -36.21 8.21 -43.48
N SER A 186 -35.54 7.79 -42.39
CA SER A 186 -34.08 7.85 -42.26
C SER A 186 -33.35 6.69 -42.95
N ALA A 187 -34.07 5.77 -43.59
CA ALA A 187 -33.56 4.49 -44.10
C ALA A 187 -32.86 3.62 -43.04
N TYR A 188 -33.31 3.73 -41.78
CA TYR A 188 -32.79 3.04 -40.59
C TYR A 188 -31.32 3.38 -40.24
N VAL A 189 -31.00 4.68 -40.19
CA VAL A 189 -29.84 5.22 -39.45
C VAL A 189 -30.26 6.28 -38.42
N SER A 190 -29.50 6.45 -37.34
CA SER A 190 -29.76 7.46 -36.28
C SER A 190 -29.19 8.85 -36.59
N ASN A 191 -28.96 9.16 -37.87
CA ASN A 191 -28.64 10.51 -38.31
C ASN A 191 -29.92 11.36 -38.30
N PHE A 192 -30.06 12.24 -37.31
CA PHE A 192 -31.17 13.19 -37.21
C PHE A 192 -30.73 14.57 -36.74
N HIS A 193 -31.50 15.59 -37.13
CA HIS A 193 -31.39 16.95 -36.65
C HIS A 193 -32.78 17.43 -36.24
N THR A 194 -32.88 18.09 -35.09
CA THR A 194 -34.11 18.71 -34.60
C THR A 194 -33.79 19.99 -33.84
N THR A 195 -34.76 20.91 -33.73
CA THR A 195 -34.62 22.16 -32.98
C THR A 195 -35.74 22.21 -31.92
N ILE A 196 -35.37 22.26 -30.63
CA ILE A 196 -36.31 22.20 -29.49
C ILE A 196 -36.10 23.45 -28.64
N GLU A 197 -37.16 24.23 -28.42
CA GLU A 197 -37.14 25.57 -27.79
C GLU A 197 -36.03 26.50 -28.32
N GLY A 198 -35.68 26.36 -29.60
CA GLY A 198 -34.63 27.16 -30.26
C GLY A 198 -33.20 26.65 -30.10
N ILE A 199 -33.01 25.49 -29.47
CA ILE A 199 -31.73 24.78 -29.31
C ILE A 199 -31.63 23.64 -30.33
N ASP A 200 -30.49 23.52 -31.03
CA ASP A 200 -30.28 22.49 -32.05
C ASP A 200 -29.67 21.20 -31.45
N PHE A 201 -30.29 20.05 -31.75
CA PHE A 201 -29.83 18.70 -31.37
C PHE A 201 -29.50 17.87 -32.62
N ILE A 202 -28.34 17.23 -32.63
CA ILE A 202 -27.86 16.39 -33.73
C ILE A 202 -27.55 14.98 -33.18
N GLY A 203 -28.36 14.00 -33.57
CA GLY A 203 -28.03 12.59 -33.41
C GLY A 203 -27.23 12.11 -34.62
N LEU A 204 -26.21 11.31 -34.36
CA LEU A 204 -25.38 10.70 -35.40
C LEU A 204 -25.46 9.19 -35.36
N ASP A 205 -25.15 8.59 -36.50
CA ASP A 205 -25.19 7.15 -36.68
C ASP A 205 -23.83 6.49 -36.40
N TYR A 206 -23.83 5.45 -35.57
CA TYR A 206 -22.63 4.68 -35.20
C TYR A 206 -22.35 3.51 -36.15
N ASN A 207 -23.40 2.81 -36.61
CA ASN A 207 -23.27 1.42 -37.10
C ASN A 207 -23.78 1.17 -38.52
N GLY A 208 -24.52 2.08 -39.15
CA GLY A 208 -25.05 1.95 -40.50
C GLY A 208 -26.40 1.24 -40.60
N THR A 209 -26.90 1.12 -41.85
CA THR A 209 -28.26 0.65 -42.20
C THR A 209 -28.50 -0.85 -42.06
N SER A 210 -27.45 -1.65 -41.89
CA SER A 210 -27.50 -3.11 -42.09
C SER A 210 -26.28 -3.80 -41.48
N THR A 211 -25.84 -3.32 -40.32
CA THR A 211 -24.53 -3.60 -39.74
C THR A 211 -24.57 -3.32 -38.24
N PHE A 212 -23.93 -4.19 -37.47
CA PHE A 212 -24.16 -4.41 -36.04
C PHE A 212 -22.82 -4.64 -35.30
N GLY A 213 -22.81 -4.48 -33.97
CA GLY A 213 -21.62 -4.66 -33.16
C GLY A 213 -20.56 -3.63 -33.52
N TYR A 214 -19.30 -4.07 -33.57
CA TYR A 214 -18.14 -3.20 -33.83
C TYR A 214 -17.86 -3.01 -35.34
N GLY A 215 -18.76 -3.47 -36.22
CA GLY A 215 -18.52 -3.57 -37.67
C GLY A 215 -18.76 -2.31 -38.49
N GLY A 216 -19.63 -1.40 -38.04
CA GLY A 216 -20.03 -0.21 -38.79
C GLY A 216 -19.30 1.08 -38.41
N GLN A 217 -18.46 1.02 -37.38
CA GLN A 217 -17.78 2.17 -36.78
C GLN A 217 -17.21 3.14 -37.82
N ARG A 218 -17.45 4.44 -37.61
CA ARG A 218 -16.92 5.55 -38.41
C ARG A 218 -17.49 5.66 -39.83
N THR A 219 -18.65 5.07 -40.14
CA THR A 219 -19.21 5.14 -41.51
C THR A 219 -20.56 5.88 -41.57
N GLY A 220 -20.71 6.77 -42.56
CA GLY A 220 -21.98 7.39 -42.93
C GLY A 220 -22.25 8.79 -42.35
N TYR A 221 -21.99 9.01 -41.05
CA TYR A 221 -22.39 10.26 -40.38
C TYR A 221 -21.69 11.53 -40.89
N GLN A 222 -20.47 11.44 -41.44
CA GLN A 222 -19.61 12.62 -41.69
C GLN A 222 -20.24 13.61 -42.68
N ALA A 223 -20.86 13.11 -43.75
CA ALA A 223 -21.51 13.94 -44.75
C ALA A 223 -22.73 14.65 -44.17
N PHE A 224 -23.55 13.91 -43.41
CA PHE A 224 -24.75 14.43 -42.73
C PHE A 224 -24.40 15.50 -41.69
N LEU A 225 -23.42 15.24 -40.81
CA LEU A 225 -22.96 16.23 -39.82
C LEU A 225 -22.43 17.50 -40.49
N THR A 226 -21.66 17.33 -41.57
CA THR A 226 -21.08 18.45 -42.33
C THR A 226 -22.16 19.31 -42.98
N SER A 227 -23.18 18.74 -43.62
CA SER A 227 -24.29 19.51 -44.19
C SER A 227 -25.15 20.14 -43.10
N THR A 228 -25.52 19.38 -42.06
CA THR A 228 -26.37 19.86 -40.95
C THR A 228 -25.78 21.09 -40.26
N LEU A 229 -24.48 21.08 -39.96
CA LEU A 229 -23.81 22.25 -39.35
C LEU A 229 -23.71 23.44 -40.31
N GLN A 230 -23.55 23.21 -41.61
CA GLN A 230 -23.58 24.27 -42.64
C GLN A 230 -24.98 24.87 -42.80
N ASP A 231 -26.03 24.04 -42.79
CA ASP A 231 -27.42 24.47 -42.88
C ASP A 231 -27.86 25.24 -41.61
N ILE A 232 -27.45 24.78 -40.42
CA ILE A 232 -27.62 25.52 -39.15
C ILE A 232 -26.93 26.90 -39.24
N ALA A 233 -25.66 26.94 -39.67
CA ALA A 233 -24.90 28.19 -39.80
C ALA A 233 -25.40 29.12 -40.92
N ALA A 234 -26.23 28.60 -41.84
CA ALA A 234 -26.88 29.37 -42.91
C ALA A 234 -28.29 29.89 -42.54
N LYS A 235 -28.86 29.48 -41.40
CA LYS A 235 -30.14 30.01 -40.89
C LYS A 235 -30.04 31.54 -40.67
N PRO A 236 -31.02 32.36 -41.09
CA PRO A 236 -31.00 33.82 -40.84
C PRO A 236 -31.02 34.23 -39.36
N ASP A 237 -31.45 33.33 -38.48
CA ASP A 237 -31.50 33.44 -37.02
C ASP A 237 -30.43 32.59 -36.31
N TYR A 238 -29.41 32.13 -37.05
CA TYR A 238 -28.22 31.50 -36.48
C TYR A 238 -27.53 32.41 -35.48
N ASP A 239 -27.22 31.86 -34.32
CA ASP A 239 -26.57 32.55 -33.22
C ASP A 239 -25.41 31.68 -32.71
N PRO A 240 -24.15 32.09 -32.88
CA PRO A 240 -22.99 31.32 -32.42
C PRO A 240 -22.85 31.27 -30.89
N ALA A 241 -23.69 31.99 -30.14
CA ALA A 241 -23.77 31.89 -28.68
C ALA A 241 -24.63 30.72 -28.18
N LYS A 242 -25.61 30.24 -28.98
CA LYS A 242 -26.52 29.15 -28.59
C LYS A 242 -25.80 27.80 -28.66
N PRO A 243 -25.98 26.90 -27.68
CA PRO A 243 -25.36 25.57 -27.72
C PRO A 243 -25.96 24.69 -28.82
N ILE A 244 -25.13 23.77 -29.33
CA ILE A 244 -25.54 22.69 -30.24
C ILE A 244 -25.19 21.37 -29.56
N PHE A 245 -26.18 20.54 -29.24
CA PHE A 245 -25.95 19.25 -28.60
C PHE A 245 -25.74 18.17 -29.67
N VAL A 246 -24.65 17.42 -29.55
CA VAL A 246 -24.28 16.35 -30.48
C VAL A 246 -24.19 15.03 -29.71
N SER A 247 -24.82 14.00 -30.27
CA SER A 247 -24.91 12.65 -29.69
C SER A 247 -24.35 11.65 -30.69
N ILE A 248 -23.34 10.88 -30.28
CA ILE A 248 -22.87 9.66 -30.97
C ILE A 248 -22.33 8.68 -29.93
N HIS A 249 -22.57 7.39 -30.16
CA HIS A 249 -22.18 6.33 -29.24
C HIS A 249 -20.65 6.08 -29.28
N SER A 250 -19.86 6.80 -28.50
CA SER A 250 -18.38 6.70 -28.51
C SER A 250 -17.72 7.41 -27.33
N GLY A 251 -16.55 6.92 -26.90
CA GLY A 251 -15.52 7.73 -26.23
C GLY A 251 -14.68 8.54 -27.24
N TYR A 252 -13.84 9.47 -26.78
CA TYR A 252 -13.04 10.34 -27.67
C TYR A 252 -11.57 10.48 -27.24
N ALA A 253 -10.64 10.03 -28.08
CA ALA A 253 -9.20 10.14 -27.92
C ALA A 253 -8.70 11.58 -27.76
N GLY A 254 -7.60 11.74 -27.01
CA GLY A 254 -7.02 13.06 -26.69
C GLY A 254 -7.92 13.98 -25.87
N THR A 255 -9.00 13.45 -25.27
CA THR A 255 -9.81 14.10 -24.24
C THR A 255 -9.59 13.39 -22.89
N SER A 256 -10.31 13.77 -21.85
CA SER A 256 -10.10 13.29 -20.48
C SER A 256 -11.13 12.23 -20.01
N LEU A 257 -11.94 11.69 -20.92
CA LEU A 257 -12.95 10.67 -20.62
C LEU A 257 -12.32 9.41 -20.01
N GLY A 258 -12.78 9.06 -18.80
CA GLY A 258 -12.25 7.96 -17.98
C GLY A 258 -11.19 8.36 -16.95
N GLY A 259 -10.55 9.52 -17.12
CA GLY A 259 -9.52 10.05 -16.22
C GLY A 259 -8.06 9.85 -16.68
N PRO A 260 -7.07 10.11 -15.82
CA PRO A 260 -5.66 10.34 -16.21
C PRO A 260 -4.88 9.10 -16.67
N PHE A 261 -5.52 7.93 -16.75
CA PHE A 261 -4.85 6.63 -16.95
C PHE A 261 -5.20 5.90 -18.26
N HIS A 262 -6.03 6.49 -19.12
CA HIS A 262 -6.66 5.76 -20.23
C HIS A 262 -5.88 5.80 -21.56
N ALA A 263 -6.11 4.77 -22.36
CA ALA A 263 -5.67 4.69 -23.76
C ALA A 263 -6.72 5.31 -24.71
N ASP A 264 -6.32 5.62 -25.95
CA ASP A 264 -7.13 6.31 -26.96
C ASP A 264 -8.35 5.50 -27.47
N TYR A 265 -9.42 5.45 -26.68
CA TYR A 265 -10.75 5.00 -27.10
C TYR A 265 -11.44 6.10 -27.93
N ASP A 266 -11.24 6.09 -29.25
CA ASP A 266 -12.01 6.89 -30.22
C ASP A 266 -12.70 5.97 -31.22
N MET A 267 -13.95 5.57 -30.95
CA MET A 267 -14.70 4.70 -31.84
C MET A 267 -15.26 5.47 -33.04
N ALA A 268 -15.74 6.70 -32.85
CA ALA A 268 -16.27 7.59 -33.90
C ALA A 268 -15.21 8.11 -34.89
N GLY A 269 -13.96 8.23 -34.45
CA GLY A 269 -12.79 8.57 -35.25
C GLY A 269 -12.50 10.07 -35.37
N PRO A 270 -11.26 10.43 -35.76
CA PRO A 270 -10.74 11.81 -35.71
C PRO A 270 -11.36 12.75 -36.75
N ASP A 271 -12.32 12.29 -37.56
CA ASP A 271 -13.12 13.13 -38.45
C ASP A 271 -14.20 13.89 -37.67
N LEU A 272 -14.84 13.26 -36.67
CA LEU A 272 -15.84 13.90 -35.81
C LEU A 272 -15.27 15.17 -35.15
N GLN A 273 -14.20 15.02 -34.37
CA GLN A 273 -13.56 16.15 -33.69
C GLN A 273 -13.11 17.24 -34.67
N ARG A 274 -12.66 16.85 -35.89
CA ARG A 274 -12.21 17.81 -36.92
C ARG A 274 -13.35 18.60 -37.56
N ILE A 275 -14.52 17.99 -37.76
CA ILE A 275 -15.72 18.67 -38.25
C ILE A 275 -16.25 19.64 -37.18
N LEU A 276 -16.30 19.19 -35.92
CA LEU A 276 -16.80 19.97 -34.78
C LEU A 276 -15.87 21.12 -34.36
N ALA A 277 -14.56 21.06 -34.65
CA ALA A 277 -13.57 22.04 -34.18
C ALA A 277 -13.78 23.51 -34.58
N SER A 278 -14.68 23.77 -35.55
CA SER A 278 -15.08 25.11 -35.98
C SER A 278 -16.27 25.70 -35.20
N TYR A 279 -16.93 24.89 -34.37
CA TYR A 279 -18.20 25.21 -33.70
C TYR A 279 -18.03 25.14 -32.17
N PRO A 280 -17.46 26.18 -31.52
CA PRO A 280 -17.14 26.15 -30.10
C PRO A 280 -18.36 26.07 -29.18
N GLN A 281 -19.57 26.30 -29.71
CA GLN A 281 -20.83 26.10 -28.99
C GLN A 281 -21.28 24.63 -28.89
N VAL A 282 -20.56 23.70 -29.55
CA VAL A 282 -20.93 22.28 -29.52
C VAL A 282 -20.68 21.68 -28.14
N MET A 283 -21.63 20.87 -27.69
CA MET A 283 -21.50 19.99 -26.53
C MET A 283 -21.72 18.55 -26.98
N LEU A 284 -20.64 17.76 -26.95
CA LEU A 284 -20.59 16.37 -27.39
C LEU A 284 -20.62 15.44 -26.16
N GLY A 285 -21.69 14.67 -26.01
CA GLY A 285 -21.76 13.61 -25.00
C GLY A 285 -21.06 12.33 -25.48
N SER A 286 -20.39 11.62 -24.58
CA SER A 286 -19.87 10.26 -24.85
C SER A 286 -20.87 9.15 -24.49
N ALA A 287 -20.47 7.91 -24.74
CA ALA A 287 -21.11 6.64 -24.36
C ALA A 287 -20.07 5.53 -24.57
N HIS A 288 -20.48 4.26 -24.61
CA HIS A 288 -19.69 3.07 -24.98
C HIS A 288 -18.62 2.65 -23.98
N THR A 289 -18.00 3.60 -23.29
CA THR A 289 -16.90 3.35 -22.34
C THR A 289 -17.41 2.87 -20.98
N HIS A 290 -18.68 3.12 -20.66
CA HIS A 290 -19.27 2.93 -19.32
C HIS A 290 -18.50 3.64 -18.19
N PHE A 291 -17.66 4.64 -18.52
CA PHE A 291 -16.81 5.34 -17.55
C PHE A 291 -17.63 6.17 -16.56
N SER A 292 -17.06 6.49 -15.39
CA SER A 292 -17.78 7.29 -14.40
C SER A 292 -17.79 8.78 -14.75
N SER A 293 -18.89 9.49 -14.44
CA SER A 293 -18.91 10.96 -14.38
C SER A 293 -18.36 11.52 -13.06
N ASN A 294 -17.96 10.67 -12.09
CA ASN A 294 -17.34 11.11 -10.82
C ASN A 294 -16.08 11.99 -10.97
N PRO A 295 -15.12 11.66 -11.87
CA PRO A 295 -13.91 12.45 -12.05
C PRO A 295 -14.23 13.86 -12.60
N GLU A 296 -13.49 14.89 -12.17
CA GLU A 296 -13.55 16.22 -12.79
C GLU A 296 -12.83 16.25 -14.15
N THR A 297 -12.05 15.20 -14.43
CA THR A 297 -11.63 14.82 -15.78
C THR A 297 -12.79 14.41 -16.72
N SER A 298 -14.00 14.11 -16.23
CA SER A 298 -15.12 13.67 -17.09
C SER A 298 -15.83 14.80 -17.88
N ILE A 299 -15.25 16.00 -17.92
CA ILE A 299 -15.55 17.09 -18.88
C ILE A 299 -14.24 17.61 -19.49
N PHE A 300 -14.25 18.05 -20.75
CA PHE A 300 -13.08 18.65 -21.43
C PHE A 300 -13.47 19.78 -22.39
N GLN A 301 -12.61 20.81 -22.48
CA GLN A 301 -12.75 21.89 -23.45
C GLN A 301 -11.42 22.22 -24.14
N LYS A 302 -11.49 22.37 -25.47
CA LYS A 302 -10.35 22.76 -26.31
C LYS A 302 -10.82 23.49 -27.56
N ASP A 303 -11.59 22.79 -28.40
CA ASP A 303 -12.17 23.33 -29.62
C ASP A 303 -13.70 23.45 -29.55
N PHE A 304 -14.33 22.59 -28.76
CA PHE A 304 -15.73 22.55 -28.34
C PHE A 304 -15.76 21.85 -26.96
N THR A 305 -16.95 21.58 -26.40
CA THR A 305 -17.10 20.90 -25.11
C THR A 305 -17.38 19.40 -25.30
N VAL A 306 -16.70 18.56 -24.52
CA VAL A 306 -16.91 17.10 -24.42
C VAL A 306 -17.26 16.77 -22.97
N TYR A 307 -18.24 15.89 -22.72
CA TYR A 307 -18.65 15.50 -21.36
C TYR A 307 -19.15 14.05 -21.28
N GLU A 308 -18.99 13.43 -20.12
CA GLU A 308 -19.34 12.02 -19.89
C GLU A 308 -20.81 11.81 -19.49
N ASN A 309 -21.55 11.01 -20.27
CA ASN A 309 -22.88 10.50 -19.92
C ASN A 309 -22.83 9.28 -18.99
N ALA A 310 -21.69 8.60 -18.96
CA ALA A 310 -21.40 7.42 -18.16
C ALA A 310 -22.15 6.15 -18.62
N SER A 311 -23.08 5.62 -17.83
CA SER A 311 -23.91 4.47 -18.22
C SER A 311 -25.12 4.31 -17.30
N MET A 312 -26.25 3.93 -17.90
CA MET A 312 -27.46 3.52 -17.20
C MET A 312 -27.56 2.01 -16.96
N ASN A 313 -26.61 1.19 -17.46
CA ASN A 313 -26.51 -0.23 -17.10
C ASN A 313 -25.54 -0.48 -15.93
N TYR A 314 -24.25 -0.20 -16.12
CA TYR A 314 -23.22 -0.36 -15.09
C TYR A 314 -22.05 0.58 -15.31
N ILE A 315 -21.44 1.06 -14.23
CA ILE A 315 -20.15 1.77 -14.30
C ILE A 315 -18.99 0.77 -14.38
N TYR A 316 -18.07 1.11 -15.27
CA TYR A 316 -16.77 0.50 -15.52
C TYR A 316 -15.70 1.56 -15.26
N GLN A 317 -14.64 1.20 -14.55
CA GLN A 317 -13.48 2.08 -14.37
C GLN A 317 -12.23 1.21 -14.51
N ASP A 318 -11.34 1.58 -15.43
CA ASP A 318 -10.03 0.93 -15.52
C ASP A 318 -9.13 1.40 -14.37
N VAL A 319 -8.36 0.46 -13.83
CA VAL A 319 -7.54 0.60 -12.62
C VAL A 319 -6.12 0.16 -13.00
N PRO A 320 -5.12 1.05 -13.04
CA PRO A 320 -3.76 0.72 -13.46
C PRO A 320 -3.20 -0.52 -12.75
N SER A 321 -2.48 -1.36 -13.50
CA SER A 321 -2.05 -2.67 -13.00
C SER A 321 -1.00 -2.61 -11.88
N ASP A 322 -0.43 -1.43 -11.57
CA ASP A 322 0.39 -1.18 -10.37
C ASP A 322 -0.44 -0.96 -9.09
N PHE A 323 -1.74 -0.64 -9.18
CA PHE A 323 -2.63 -0.44 -8.01
C PHE A 323 -3.11 -1.77 -7.38
N LEU A 324 -3.58 -1.73 -6.13
CA LEU A 324 -4.36 -2.80 -5.52
C LEU A 324 -5.70 -2.96 -6.26
N GLY A 325 -6.04 -4.19 -6.63
CA GLY A 325 -7.22 -4.45 -7.48
C GLY A 325 -7.05 -4.01 -8.95
N GLY A 326 -5.81 -3.73 -9.40
CA GLY A 326 -5.50 -3.38 -10.79
C GLY A 326 -6.08 -4.34 -11.82
N GLY A 327 -6.65 -3.79 -12.89
CA GLY A 327 -7.64 -4.44 -13.74
C GLY A 327 -8.91 -3.60 -13.81
N TYR A 328 -10.09 -4.21 -13.77
CA TYR A 328 -11.35 -3.49 -13.97
C TYR A 328 -12.21 -3.41 -12.70
N PHE A 329 -12.65 -2.20 -12.37
CA PHE A 329 -13.63 -1.95 -11.31
C PHE A 329 -15.05 -2.24 -11.82
N GLY A 330 -15.43 -3.52 -11.90
CA GLY A 330 -16.73 -3.93 -12.42
C GLY A 330 -17.88 -3.75 -11.42
N GLY A 331 -18.76 -2.76 -11.66
CA GLY A 331 -20.16 -2.72 -11.21
C GLY A 331 -20.47 -2.52 -9.72
N ASN A 332 -19.66 -3.08 -8.81
CA ASN A 332 -19.92 -3.18 -7.36
C ASN A 332 -19.80 -1.84 -6.58
N GLN A 333 -19.89 -0.71 -7.28
CA GLN A 333 -20.04 0.63 -6.68
C GLN A 333 -21.51 1.06 -6.50
N GLY A 334 -22.49 0.23 -6.90
CA GLY A 334 -23.92 0.48 -6.67
C GLY A 334 -24.37 0.01 -5.29
N ASP A 335 -25.42 -0.83 -5.25
CA ASP A 335 -25.85 -1.55 -4.05
C ASP A 335 -25.56 -3.06 -4.22
N PRO A 336 -24.42 -3.56 -3.69
CA PRO A 336 -24.08 -4.98 -3.71
C PRO A 336 -25.00 -5.88 -2.86
N ALA A 337 -25.82 -5.32 -1.95
CA ALA A 337 -26.78 -6.08 -1.15
C ALA A 337 -28.10 -6.27 -1.90
N ALA A 338 -28.52 -5.30 -2.71
CA ALA A 338 -29.61 -5.44 -3.68
C ALA A 338 -29.19 -6.15 -4.98
N GLY A 339 -27.88 -6.20 -5.27
CA GLY A 339 -27.34 -6.75 -6.52
C GLY A 339 -27.46 -5.80 -7.71
N VAL A 340 -27.44 -4.48 -7.44
CA VAL A 340 -27.68 -3.41 -8.42
C VAL A 340 -26.38 -2.65 -8.69
N SER A 341 -25.94 -2.61 -9.95
CA SER A 341 -24.77 -1.82 -10.37
C SER A 341 -24.97 -0.32 -10.14
N GLN A 342 -23.89 0.45 -10.05
CA GLN A 342 -24.00 1.91 -10.10
C GLN A 342 -24.43 2.36 -11.50
N LYS A 343 -25.26 3.41 -11.57
CA LYS A 343 -25.88 3.95 -12.78
C LYS A 343 -25.91 5.48 -12.71
N TYR A 344 -25.73 6.15 -13.85
CA TYR A 344 -25.58 7.60 -13.92
C TYR A 344 -26.41 8.21 -15.06
N ALA A 345 -26.75 9.49 -14.90
CA ALA A 345 -27.25 10.35 -15.96
C ALA A 345 -26.90 11.82 -15.65
N ASN A 346 -27.05 12.71 -16.63
CA ASN A 346 -26.89 14.15 -16.44
C ASN A 346 -28.22 14.90 -16.59
N PHE A 347 -28.47 15.85 -15.69
CA PHE A 347 -29.56 16.83 -15.75
C PHE A 347 -29.00 18.13 -16.32
N ILE A 348 -29.43 18.51 -17.52
CA ILE A 348 -28.90 19.68 -18.24
C ILE A 348 -29.95 20.79 -18.30
N SER A 349 -29.59 21.97 -17.81
CA SER A 349 -30.37 23.21 -17.91
C SER A 349 -29.65 24.21 -18.82
N VAL A 350 -30.24 24.57 -19.96
CA VAL A 350 -29.77 25.67 -20.82
C VAL A 350 -30.43 26.96 -20.34
N LEU A 351 -29.67 27.84 -19.69
CA LEU A 351 -30.19 29.03 -19.04
C LEU A 351 -30.53 30.14 -20.05
N THR A 352 -31.40 31.07 -19.63
CA THR A 352 -31.84 32.22 -20.43
C THR A 352 -30.73 33.24 -20.68
N ASP A 353 -29.59 33.15 -19.99
CA ASP A 353 -28.37 33.93 -20.26
C ASP A 353 -27.45 33.33 -21.32
N GLY A 354 -27.76 32.12 -21.82
CA GLY A 354 -26.97 31.38 -22.81
C GLY A 354 -25.91 30.44 -22.24
N SER A 355 -25.74 30.38 -20.91
CA SER A 355 -24.93 29.34 -20.26
C SER A 355 -25.68 28.00 -20.19
N THR A 356 -24.93 26.90 -20.13
CA THR A 356 -25.47 25.55 -19.92
C THR A 356 -24.91 24.97 -18.62
N VAL A 357 -25.80 24.42 -17.78
CA VAL A 357 -25.45 23.79 -16.51
C VAL A 357 -25.67 22.29 -16.63
N ILE A 358 -24.63 21.49 -16.42
CA ILE A 358 -24.66 20.03 -16.45
C ILE A 358 -24.50 19.52 -15.02
N ARG A 359 -25.55 18.88 -14.49
CA ARG A 359 -25.61 18.34 -13.12
C ARG A 359 -25.57 16.81 -13.16
N ARG A 360 -24.46 16.23 -12.68
CA ARG A 360 -24.21 14.78 -12.67
C ARG A 360 -25.01 14.11 -11.56
N PHE A 361 -25.69 13.00 -11.85
CA PHE A 361 -26.57 12.33 -10.92
C PHE A 361 -26.27 10.82 -10.81
N ASP A 362 -26.02 10.35 -9.59
CA ASP A 362 -25.93 8.92 -9.24
C ASP A 362 -27.35 8.39 -9.04
N VAL A 363 -27.84 7.64 -10.04
CA VAL A 363 -29.22 7.12 -10.10
C VAL A 363 -29.45 6.02 -9.08
N THR A 364 -28.40 5.28 -8.71
CA THR A 364 -28.48 4.17 -7.75
C THR A 364 -28.56 4.67 -6.31
N HIS A 365 -27.84 5.75 -5.97
CA HIS A 365 -27.88 6.36 -4.62
C HIS A 365 -28.79 7.59 -4.49
N GLN A 366 -29.33 8.11 -5.59
CA GLN A 366 -30.18 9.30 -5.64
C GLN A 366 -29.51 10.55 -5.02
N ARG A 367 -28.38 10.96 -5.59
CA ARG A 367 -27.62 12.15 -5.18
C ARG A 367 -26.95 12.87 -6.35
N TRP A 368 -26.63 14.14 -6.15
CA TRP A 368 -25.71 14.87 -7.03
C TRP A 368 -24.26 14.41 -6.83
N VAL A 369 -23.45 14.56 -7.88
CA VAL A 369 -22.04 14.16 -7.93
C VAL A 369 -21.18 15.32 -8.42
N GLY A 370 -20.11 15.64 -7.67
CA GLY A 370 -19.20 16.73 -7.96
C GLY A 370 -19.86 18.11 -8.06
N MET A 371 -19.12 19.11 -8.51
CA MET A 371 -19.69 20.44 -8.79
C MET A 371 -20.54 20.42 -10.07
N PRO A 372 -21.58 21.25 -10.18
CA PRO A 372 -22.27 21.46 -11.46
C PRO A 372 -21.29 22.04 -12.48
N TRP A 373 -21.20 21.45 -13.66
CA TRP A 373 -20.36 22.02 -14.73
C TRP A 373 -21.12 23.14 -15.42
N VAL A 374 -20.51 24.33 -15.52
CA VAL A 374 -21.14 25.54 -16.06
C VAL A 374 -20.38 25.99 -17.31
N VAL A 375 -21.01 25.83 -18.47
CA VAL A 375 -20.41 26.04 -19.78
C VAL A 375 -21.00 27.28 -20.44
N ASP A 376 -20.15 28.29 -20.64
CA ASP A 376 -20.51 29.55 -21.30
C ASP A 376 -20.08 29.53 -22.77
N THR A 377 -21.01 29.22 -23.66
CA THR A 377 -20.79 29.26 -25.12
C THR A 377 -20.91 30.66 -25.71
N THR A 378 -21.43 31.65 -24.97
CA THR A 378 -21.69 33.01 -25.47
C THR A 378 -20.42 33.77 -25.87
N LYS A 379 -19.27 33.35 -25.32
CA LYS A 379 -17.93 33.89 -25.60
C LYS A 379 -17.09 32.96 -26.49
N GLY A 380 -17.68 31.91 -27.07
CA GLY A 380 -16.99 30.86 -27.80
C GLY A 380 -15.83 30.26 -26.99
N LYS A 381 -14.69 29.96 -27.64
CA LYS A 381 -13.50 29.39 -26.96
C LYS A 381 -12.93 30.27 -25.83
N SER A 382 -13.34 31.54 -25.71
CA SER A 382 -12.92 32.43 -24.61
C SER A 382 -13.83 32.38 -23.37
N GLY A 383 -14.94 31.64 -23.43
CA GLY A 383 -15.79 31.28 -22.28
C GLY A 383 -15.49 29.89 -21.71
N PHE A 384 -14.48 29.19 -22.25
CA PHE A 384 -14.09 27.88 -21.75
C PHE A 384 -13.42 27.97 -20.37
N SER A 385 -13.78 27.02 -19.51
CA SER A 385 -13.33 26.88 -18.12
C SER A 385 -12.69 25.51 -17.86
N TYR A 386 -13.02 24.50 -18.67
CA TYR A 386 -12.58 23.11 -18.50
C TYR A 386 -11.40 22.76 -19.42
N THR A 387 -10.54 23.74 -19.72
CA THR A 387 -9.30 23.53 -20.50
C THR A 387 -8.20 22.90 -19.64
N ALA A 388 -7.14 22.39 -20.27
CA ALA A 388 -5.99 21.82 -19.56
C ALA A 388 -5.26 22.85 -18.67
N ASP A 389 -5.19 24.11 -19.09
CA ASP A 389 -4.47 25.17 -18.35
C ASP A 389 -5.24 25.67 -17.11
N GLN A 390 -6.54 25.39 -17.01
CA GLN A 390 -7.47 25.91 -15.99
C GLN A 390 -7.81 24.92 -14.87
N ARG A 391 -7.32 23.69 -14.92
CA ARG A 391 -7.57 22.66 -13.88
C ARG A 391 -6.96 23.02 -12.53
N SER A 392 -7.43 22.38 -11.45
CA SER A 392 -6.89 22.65 -10.12
C SER A 392 -5.39 22.35 -10.08
N LYS A 393 -4.72 23.15 -9.25
CA LYS A 393 -3.28 23.12 -8.94
C LYS A 393 -3.09 23.21 -7.43
N ILE A 394 -4.18 22.95 -6.71
CA ILE A 394 -4.24 22.75 -5.27
C ILE A 394 -4.05 21.25 -5.10
N ALA A 395 -3.16 20.85 -4.20
CA ALA A 395 -3.00 19.44 -3.87
C ALA A 395 -3.97 19.04 -2.76
N PRO A 396 -4.35 17.74 -2.69
CA PRO A 396 -5.04 17.21 -1.52
C PRO A 396 -4.29 17.52 -0.23
N TRP A 397 -5.01 17.71 0.86
CA TRP A 397 -4.45 18.06 2.16
C TRP A 397 -5.06 17.25 3.31
N TRP A 398 -4.35 17.23 4.43
CA TRP A 398 -4.76 16.59 5.66
C TRP A 398 -5.15 17.65 6.69
N ASP A 399 -6.23 17.40 7.44
CA ASP A 399 -6.50 18.09 8.70
C ASP A 399 -5.74 17.35 9.83
N ALA A 400 -6.33 17.21 11.04
CA ALA A 400 -5.82 16.36 12.11
C ALA A 400 -6.06 14.85 11.85
N ALA A 401 -5.62 14.36 10.69
CA ALA A 401 -5.65 12.96 10.31
C ALA A 401 -4.52 12.17 10.99
N ALA A 402 -4.70 10.86 11.16
CA ALA A 402 -3.66 9.96 11.68
C ALA A 402 -3.71 8.59 11.00
N ILE A 403 -2.54 7.97 10.84
CA ILE A 403 -2.45 6.56 10.49
C ILE A 403 -2.66 5.73 11.76
N THR A 404 -3.53 4.74 11.67
CA THR A 404 -3.87 3.84 12.77
C THR A 404 -3.71 2.38 12.33
N ALA A 405 -3.44 1.51 13.30
CA ALA A 405 -3.43 0.06 13.11
C ALA A 405 -4.50 -0.59 13.98
N THR A 406 -5.10 -1.63 13.43
CA THR A 406 -6.22 -2.39 13.99
C THR A 406 -6.05 -3.85 13.61
N ASP A 407 -6.78 -4.76 14.27
CA ASP A 407 -6.74 -6.20 13.95
C ASP A 407 -5.29 -6.78 13.99
N VAL A 408 -4.48 -6.23 14.89
CA VAL A 408 -3.02 -6.43 14.95
C VAL A 408 -2.67 -7.82 15.48
N ALA A 409 -1.91 -8.56 14.68
CA ALA A 409 -1.32 -9.85 15.00
C ALA A 409 0.20 -9.81 14.77
N GLU A 410 0.87 -10.96 14.91
CA GLU A 410 2.34 -11.04 14.83
C GLU A 410 2.86 -10.78 13.41
N GLU A 411 2.18 -11.28 12.38
CA GLU A 411 2.60 -11.12 10.97
C GLU A 411 1.64 -10.26 10.12
N SER A 412 0.67 -9.59 10.75
CA SER A 412 -0.36 -8.82 10.03
C SER A 412 -1.01 -7.72 10.86
N LEU A 413 -1.55 -6.72 10.18
CA LEU A 413 -2.42 -5.69 10.76
C LEU A 413 -3.35 -5.11 9.67
N THR A 414 -4.44 -4.46 10.07
CA THR A 414 -5.26 -3.63 9.18
C THR A 414 -4.89 -2.16 9.42
N LEU A 415 -4.24 -1.54 8.42
CA LEU A 415 -3.99 -0.10 8.37
C LEU A 415 -5.31 0.64 8.14
N ARG A 416 -5.51 1.78 8.80
CA ARG A 416 -6.65 2.67 8.59
C ARG A 416 -6.21 4.14 8.71
N PHE A 417 -6.67 4.99 7.80
CA PHE A 417 -6.47 6.44 7.84
C PHE A 417 -7.72 7.20 7.37
N ASP A 418 -7.91 8.43 7.84
CA ASP A 418 -8.94 9.34 7.34
C ASP A 418 -8.63 9.73 5.89
N GLN A 419 -9.65 10.03 5.07
CA GLN A 419 -9.39 10.50 3.71
C GLN A 419 -8.85 11.92 3.69
N ALA A 420 -7.93 12.17 2.76
CA ALA A 420 -7.48 13.53 2.46
C ALA A 420 -8.68 14.35 1.95
N LYS A 421 -8.60 15.65 2.20
CA LYS A 421 -9.50 16.65 1.64
C LYS A 421 -8.91 17.19 0.35
N ASP A 422 -9.78 17.62 -0.55
CA ASP A 422 -9.40 18.23 -1.82
C ASP A 422 -10.45 19.28 -2.21
N ASP A 423 -10.10 20.23 -3.09
CA ASP A 423 -11.05 21.23 -3.57
C ASP A 423 -11.91 20.73 -4.74
N GLU A 424 -11.44 19.68 -5.43
CA GLU A 424 -12.11 18.87 -6.45
C GLU A 424 -12.36 17.43 -5.94
N LEU A 425 -11.43 16.49 -6.15
CA LEU A 425 -11.54 15.09 -5.74
C LEU A 425 -10.17 14.40 -5.63
N VAL A 426 -9.91 13.78 -4.47
CA VAL A 426 -8.80 12.80 -4.34
C VAL A 426 -9.12 11.58 -5.21
N ASN A 427 -8.29 11.30 -6.21
CA ASN A 427 -8.44 10.16 -7.11
C ASN A 427 -7.85 8.88 -6.49
N TYR A 428 -6.65 8.96 -5.91
CA TYR A 428 -5.97 7.80 -5.32
C TYR A 428 -4.99 8.17 -4.19
N TYR A 429 -4.48 7.13 -3.54
CA TYR A 429 -3.42 7.22 -2.53
C TYR A 429 -2.27 6.29 -2.91
N GLU A 430 -1.04 6.74 -2.73
CA GLU A 430 0.11 5.84 -2.60
C GLU A 430 0.42 5.65 -1.11
N VAL A 431 0.58 4.39 -0.71
CA VAL A 431 0.86 3.96 0.67
C VAL A 431 2.17 3.19 0.66
N GLU A 432 3.17 3.73 1.36
CA GLU A 432 4.49 3.14 1.52
C GLU A 432 4.65 2.59 2.95
N ILE A 433 5.23 1.40 3.08
CA ILE A 433 5.60 0.76 4.35
C ILE A 433 7.10 0.44 4.34
N ARG A 434 7.84 1.07 5.25
CA ARG A 434 9.28 0.84 5.47
C ARG A 434 9.54 0.28 6.87
N ASP A 435 10.63 -0.47 7.00
CA ASP A 435 11.18 -0.78 8.32
C ASP A 435 11.83 0.46 8.95
N GLN A 436 12.25 0.35 10.22
CA GLN A 436 12.89 1.45 10.95
C GLN A 436 14.27 1.86 10.41
N ALA A 437 14.91 1.04 9.57
CA ALA A 437 16.13 1.39 8.86
C ALA A 437 15.85 2.07 7.49
N GLY A 438 14.57 2.24 7.14
CA GLY A 438 14.12 2.85 5.89
C GLY A 438 14.09 1.89 4.70
N ASN A 439 14.25 0.58 4.90
CA ASN A 439 14.18 -0.39 3.80
C ASN A 439 12.71 -0.64 3.37
N PRO A 440 12.44 -0.84 2.08
CA PRO A 440 11.12 -1.23 1.60
C PRO A 440 10.79 -2.66 2.06
N VAL A 441 9.63 -2.83 2.69
CA VAL A 441 9.20 -4.12 3.26
C VAL A 441 8.44 -4.92 2.20
N ALA A 442 8.65 -6.24 2.13
CA ALA A 442 7.82 -7.13 1.31
C ALA A 442 6.59 -7.60 2.11
N TYR A 443 5.40 -7.47 1.54
CA TYR A 443 4.13 -7.88 2.18
C TYR A 443 3.05 -8.16 1.12
N THR A 444 1.88 -8.61 1.57
CA THR A 444 0.66 -8.66 0.77
C THR A 444 -0.34 -7.64 1.29
N ALA A 445 -1.05 -6.95 0.39
CA ALA A 445 -2.05 -5.95 0.72
C ALA A 445 -3.38 -6.16 -0.01
N ASN A 446 -4.50 -5.89 0.65
CA ASN A 446 -5.82 -5.78 0.03
C ASN A 446 -6.63 -4.62 0.67
N GLN A 447 -7.47 -3.95 -0.10
CA GLN A 447 -8.22 -2.76 0.36
C GLN A 447 -9.56 -3.17 0.98
N VAL A 448 -9.82 -2.69 2.20
CA VAL A 448 -10.91 -3.12 3.08
C VAL A 448 -12.02 -2.04 3.13
N PRO A 449 -13.31 -2.40 2.96
CA PRO A 449 -13.82 -3.73 2.61
C PRO A 449 -13.52 -4.11 1.15
N ASP A 450 -13.39 -5.40 0.86
CA ASP A 450 -13.08 -5.86 -0.51
C ASP A 450 -14.36 -6.00 -1.35
N PHE A 451 -14.58 -5.04 -2.26
CA PHE A 451 -15.72 -5.03 -3.19
C PHE A 451 -15.51 -5.91 -4.44
N GLY A 452 -14.30 -6.41 -4.70
CA GLY A 452 -14.00 -7.29 -5.84
C GLY A 452 -13.91 -8.77 -5.46
N LYS A 453 -13.66 -9.09 -4.19
CA LYS A 453 -13.06 -10.37 -3.73
C LYS A 453 -11.71 -10.61 -4.40
N ASN A 454 -10.94 -9.53 -4.53
CA ASN A 454 -9.64 -9.51 -5.15
C ASN A 454 -8.63 -10.34 -4.36
N ALA A 455 -7.72 -11.01 -5.06
CA ALA A 455 -6.56 -11.62 -4.41
C ALA A 455 -5.67 -10.52 -3.81
N ALA A 456 -5.18 -10.73 -2.58
CA ALA A 456 -4.23 -9.80 -1.96
C ALA A 456 -2.96 -9.70 -2.81
N LYS A 457 -2.53 -8.47 -3.12
CA LYS A 457 -1.40 -8.21 -4.02
C LYS A 457 -0.10 -8.27 -3.25
N SER A 458 0.85 -9.08 -3.71
CA SER A 458 2.24 -9.05 -3.22
C SER A 458 2.93 -7.78 -3.70
N VAL A 459 3.53 -7.04 -2.79
CA VAL A 459 4.18 -5.74 -3.02
C VAL A 459 5.42 -5.59 -2.14
N THR A 460 6.33 -4.69 -2.55
CA THR A 460 7.55 -4.40 -1.78
C THR A 460 7.76 -2.89 -1.73
N GLY A 461 7.75 -2.30 -0.53
CA GLY A 461 7.85 -0.87 -0.33
C GLY A 461 6.50 -0.16 -0.36
N SER A 462 5.95 0.11 -1.55
CA SER A 462 4.68 0.83 -1.70
C SER A 462 3.62 0.10 -2.52
N PHE A 463 2.37 0.55 -2.39
CA PHE A 463 1.27 0.24 -3.30
C PHE A 463 0.42 1.48 -3.53
N LYS A 464 -0.28 1.54 -4.66
CA LYS A 464 -1.34 2.53 -4.90
C LYS A 464 -2.71 1.91 -4.73
N ALA A 465 -3.70 2.71 -4.34
CA ALA A 465 -5.09 2.30 -4.31
C ALA A 465 -6.00 3.51 -4.56
N TYR A 466 -7.07 3.31 -5.34
CA TYR A 466 -8.06 4.36 -5.56
C TYR A 466 -8.68 4.83 -4.25
N SER A 467 -9.02 6.13 -4.23
CA SER A 467 -9.98 6.65 -3.28
C SER A 467 -11.33 5.97 -3.52
N ARG A 468 -12.20 6.01 -2.52
CA ARG A 468 -13.52 5.39 -2.61
C ARG A 468 -14.63 6.38 -2.33
N PHE A 469 -14.38 7.65 -2.67
CA PHE A 469 -15.15 8.84 -2.26
C PHE A 469 -16.68 8.71 -2.34
N TYR A 470 -17.19 7.85 -3.22
CA TYR A 470 -18.63 7.62 -3.44
C TYR A 470 -19.13 6.22 -3.07
N MET A 471 -18.27 5.28 -2.68
CA MET A 471 -18.66 3.93 -2.23
C MET A 471 -19.06 3.92 -0.75
N THR A 472 -19.93 2.98 -0.36
CA THR A 472 -20.35 2.81 1.05
C THR A 472 -19.90 1.44 1.60
N PRO A 473 -19.20 1.37 2.75
CA PRO A 473 -18.67 2.47 3.55
C PRO A 473 -17.43 3.13 2.93
N ASN A 474 -17.35 4.46 3.07
CA ASN A 474 -16.33 5.30 2.45
C ASN A 474 -15.04 5.39 3.30
N THR A 475 -14.31 4.27 3.43
CA THR A 475 -13.15 4.13 4.35
C THR A 475 -11.88 3.69 3.64
N MET A 476 -10.73 4.29 4.00
CA MET A 476 -9.41 3.81 3.61
C MET A 476 -8.89 2.81 4.66
N GLY A 477 -9.20 1.53 4.44
CA GLY A 477 -8.63 0.41 5.19
C GLY A 477 -7.78 -0.49 4.30
N PHE A 478 -6.71 -1.06 4.84
CA PHE A 478 -5.85 -2.02 4.12
C PHE A 478 -5.42 -3.17 5.03
N ASP A 479 -5.81 -4.39 4.65
CA ASP A 479 -5.31 -5.63 5.24
C ASP A 479 -3.88 -5.86 4.77
N VAL A 480 -2.91 -5.81 5.69
CA VAL A 480 -1.48 -6.04 5.41
C VAL A 480 -1.03 -7.34 6.10
N ARG A 481 -0.44 -8.28 5.34
CA ARG A 481 0.01 -9.59 5.84
C ARG A 481 1.40 -9.97 5.31
N GLY A 482 2.19 -10.67 6.12
CA GLY A 482 3.58 -11.04 5.82
C GLY A 482 4.62 -10.11 6.45
N LEU A 483 4.24 -9.35 7.48
CA LEU A 483 5.16 -8.54 8.28
C LEU A 483 5.93 -9.43 9.28
N LYS A 484 7.03 -8.92 9.86
CA LYS A 484 7.76 -9.59 10.95
C LYS A 484 7.07 -9.36 12.31
N PRO A 485 7.08 -10.34 13.24
CA PRO A 485 6.67 -10.15 14.63
C PRO A 485 7.46 -9.08 15.38
N ALA A 486 6.80 -8.39 16.30
CA ALA A 486 7.36 -7.40 17.22
C ALA A 486 8.19 -6.27 16.57
N LYS A 487 7.81 -5.81 15.38
CA LYS A 487 8.50 -4.72 14.66
C LYS A 487 7.65 -3.47 14.52
N ASN A 488 8.29 -2.32 14.66
CA ASN A 488 7.77 -1.03 14.24
C ASN A 488 7.95 -0.84 12.72
N TYR A 489 6.96 -0.22 12.08
CA TYR A 489 6.96 0.11 10.67
C TYR A 489 6.57 1.58 10.49
N THR A 490 7.33 2.28 9.63
CA THR A 490 6.98 3.63 9.20
C THR A 490 6.06 3.52 8.01
N VAL A 491 4.88 4.10 8.12
CA VAL A 491 3.89 4.17 7.04
C VAL A 491 3.80 5.62 6.57
N THR A 492 3.91 5.82 5.27
CA THR A 492 3.79 7.13 4.60
C THR A 492 2.65 7.05 3.58
N VAL A 493 1.74 8.00 3.62
CA VAL A 493 0.58 8.08 2.73
C VAL A 493 0.58 9.41 1.99
N THR A 494 0.58 9.34 0.66
CA THR A 494 0.46 10.51 -0.23
C THR A 494 -0.86 10.41 -0.99
N ALA A 495 -1.68 11.45 -0.91
CA ALA A 495 -2.93 11.56 -1.65
C ALA A 495 -2.72 12.30 -2.98
N TYR A 496 -3.42 11.88 -4.02
CA TYR A 496 -3.35 12.44 -5.37
C TYR A 496 -4.75 12.75 -5.89
N ASP A 497 -4.94 13.91 -6.51
CA ASP A 497 -6.18 14.28 -7.19
C ASP A 497 -6.26 13.70 -8.62
N ASP A 498 -7.34 14.04 -9.33
CA ASP A 498 -7.52 13.73 -10.77
C ASP A 498 -6.37 14.27 -11.65
N PHE A 499 -5.81 15.43 -11.30
CA PHE A 499 -4.83 16.16 -12.10
C PHE A 499 -3.36 15.89 -11.71
N GLN A 500 -3.16 14.91 -10.81
CA GLN A 500 -1.87 14.45 -10.28
C GLN A 500 -1.14 15.46 -9.39
N ASN A 501 -1.85 16.44 -8.82
CA ASN A 501 -1.37 17.22 -7.69
C ASN A 501 -1.25 16.29 -6.45
N ALA A 502 -0.10 16.31 -5.80
CA ALA A 502 0.26 15.38 -4.72
C ALA A 502 0.29 16.08 -3.36
N SER A 503 -0.32 15.49 -2.34
CA SER A 503 -0.34 16.02 -0.99
C SER A 503 1.07 16.07 -0.38
N GLU A 504 1.25 16.93 0.63
CA GLU A 504 2.30 16.66 1.64
C GLU A 504 2.02 15.28 2.28
N PRO A 505 3.02 14.43 2.54
CA PRO A 505 2.76 13.08 3.03
C PRO A 505 2.27 13.04 4.47
N LEU A 506 1.27 12.20 4.75
CA LEU A 506 0.88 11.81 6.11
C LEU A 506 1.78 10.63 6.54
N THR A 507 2.61 10.83 7.57
CA THR A 507 3.51 9.80 8.10
C THR A 507 3.11 9.37 9.51
N GLY A 508 3.21 8.08 9.81
CA GLY A 508 2.92 7.51 11.13
C GLY A 508 3.65 6.20 11.40
N LEU A 509 3.66 5.78 12.65
CA LEU A 509 4.25 4.52 13.10
C LEU A 509 3.16 3.50 13.43
N VAL A 510 3.34 2.25 12.99
CA VAL A 510 2.52 1.10 13.38
C VAL A 510 3.39 -0.03 13.87
N ARG A 511 2.84 -0.96 14.66
CA ARG A 511 3.59 -2.07 15.27
C ARG A 511 2.84 -3.39 15.13
N THR A 512 3.55 -4.47 14.82
CA THR A 512 3.03 -5.85 14.88
C THR A 512 3.05 -6.41 16.31
N ALA A 513 2.20 -7.41 16.59
CA ALA A 513 2.19 -8.08 17.89
C ALA A 513 3.40 -9.02 18.05
N GLY A 514 3.53 -9.62 19.25
CA GLY A 514 4.61 -10.53 19.63
C GLY A 514 5.58 -9.92 20.65
N GLU A 515 6.40 -10.76 21.29
CA GLU A 515 7.52 -10.31 22.14
C GLU A 515 8.80 -10.15 21.30
N LEU A 516 9.60 -9.12 21.58
CA LEU A 516 10.91 -8.94 20.97
C LEU A 516 11.91 -9.87 21.68
N VAL A 517 12.52 -10.82 20.95
CA VAL A 517 13.42 -11.83 21.51
C VAL A 517 14.85 -11.57 21.01
N PHE A 518 15.80 -11.41 21.94
CA PHE A 518 17.22 -11.30 21.61
C PHE A 518 17.72 -12.67 21.11
N PRO A 519 18.43 -12.76 19.97
CA PRO A 519 18.85 -14.04 19.41
C PRO A 519 19.89 -14.74 20.29
N ASP A 520 20.09 -16.04 20.07
CA ASP A 520 21.26 -16.76 20.56
C ASP A 520 22.43 -16.62 19.56
N PHE A 521 23.67 -16.65 20.06
CA PHE A 521 24.87 -16.80 19.23
C PHE A 521 25.18 -18.29 19.08
N PRO A 522 25.57 -18.79 17.88
CA PRO A 522 25.87 -20.21 17.71
C PRO A 522 26.99 -20.69 18.63
N GLU A 523 26.85 -21.92 19.12
CA GLU A 523 27.90 -22.58 19.88
C GLU A 523 29.13 -22.84 19.01
N THR A 524 30.32 -22.76 19.62
CA THR A 524 31.56 -23.02 18.88
C THR A 524 31.60 -24.50 18.44
N PRO A 525 31.83 -24.79 17.15
CA PRO A 525 31.97 -26.17 16.67
C PRO A 525 33.07 -26.96 17.40
N ALA A 526 33.06 -28.28 17.22
CA ALA A 526 34.23 -29.08 17.53
C ALA A 526 35.46 -28.53 16.76
N PRO A 527 36.67 -28.58 17.31
CA PRO A 527 37.87 -28.13 16.59
C PRO A 527 38.04 -28.94 15.30
N ALA A 528 38.46 -28.25 14.23
CA ALA A 528 38.85 -28.92 13.00
C ALA A 528 40.00 -29.93 13.25
N PRO A 529 40.04 -31.06 12.52
CA PRO A 529 41.10 -32.05 12.65
C PRO A 529 42.45 -31.48 12.20
N ASP A 530 43.51 -31.83 12.93
CA ASP A 530 44.91 -31.50 12.62
C ASP A 530 45.64 -32.71 12.00
N GLY A 531 46.95 -32.60 11.82
CA GLY A 531 47.81 -33.71 11.40
C GLY A 531 47.89 -33.96 9.89
N GLU A 532 47.45 -33.00 9.07
CA GLU A 532 47.48 -33.11 7.62
C GLU A 532 48.93 -33.26 7.08
N PHE A 533 49.16 -34.18 6.15
CA PHE A 533 50.49 -34.43 5.56
C PHE A 533 50.83 -33.46 4.41
N LEU A 534 49.80 -32.88 3.79
CA LEU A 534 49.87 -31.80 2.80
C LEU A 534 48.86 -30.73 3.16
N HIS A 535 49.29 -29.47 3.09
CA HIS A 535 48.44 -28.30 3.27
C HIS A 535 48.91 -27.21 2.30
N LEU A 536 48.08 -26.85 1.33
CA LEU A 536 48.32 -25.76 0.38
C LEU A 536 47.23 -24.71 0.58
N ALA A 537 47.55 -23.64 1.30
CA ALA A 537 46.65 -22.51 1.54
C ALA A 537 46.52 -21.57 0.32
N PHE A 538 47.43 -21.68 -0.66
CA PHE A 538 47.43 -20.91 -1.92
C PHE A 538 47.60 -19.37 -1.79
N GLU A 539 48.12 -18.89 -0.66
CA GLU A 539 48.37 -17.47 -0.35
C GLU A 539 49.53 -16.86 -1.17
N GLY A 540 49.36 -16.78 -2.49
CA GLY A 540 50.31 -16.24 -3.46
C GLY A 540 51.38 -17.23 -3.94
N ASP A 541 51.45 -18.43 -3.36
CA ASP A 541 52.36 -19.50 -3.77
C ASP A 541 51.75 -20.93 -3.65
N LEU A 542 52.57 -21.95 -3.93
CA LEU A 542 52.24 -23.37 -3.75
C LEU A 542 53.03 -23.98 -2.59
N GLY A 543 53.23 -23.22 -1.51
CA GLY A 543 53.95 -23.62 -0.31
C GLY A 543 53.18 -24.66 0.49
N ASP A 544 53.73 -25.88 0.57
CA ASP A 544 53.20 -26.94 1.41
C ASP A 544 53.58 -26.65 2.88
N THR A 545 52.58 -26.49 3.75
CA THR A 545 52.72 -26.31 5.19
C THR A 545 52.37 -27.58 5.98
N GLY A 546 51.95 -28.65 5.30
CA GLY A 546 51.60 -29.94 5.91
C GLY A 546 52.80 -30.64 6.56
N THR A 547 52.53 -31.58 7.46
CA THR A 547 53.55 -32.22 8.31
C THR A 547 54.66 -32.93 7.53
N HIS A 548 54.42 -33.36 6.29
CA HIS A 548 55.41 -34.03 5.43
C HIS A 548 56.06 -33.11 4.37
N ALA A 549 55.77 -31.80 4.37
CA ALA A 549 56.27 -30.83 3.39
C ALA A 549 57.80 -30.83 3.21
N ALA A 550 58.56 -31.06 4.29
CA ALA A 550 60.03 -31.11 4.26
C ALA A 550 60.62 -32.33 3.53
N SER A 551 59.82 -33.38 3.33
CA SER A 551 60.18 -34.62 2.62
C SER A 551 59.42 -34.82 1.31
N GLY A 552 58.31 -34.10 1.11
CA GLY A 552 57.48 -34.19 -0.08
C GLY A 552 58.08 -33.48 -1.31
N PRO A 553 57.66 -33.86 -2.53
CA PRO A 553 57.89 -33.06 -3.72
C PRO A 553 57.14 -31.71 -3.61
N THR A 554 57.84 -30.63 -3.95
CA THR A 554 57.24 -29.30 -4.13
C THR A 554 56.22 -29.32 -5.25
N ALA A 555 55.01 -28.81 -4.98
CA ALA A 555 53.97 -28.61 -5.97
C ALA A 555 54.41 -27.64 -7.08
N LYS A 556 53.95 -27.85 -8.32
CA LYS A 556 54.41 -27.09 -9.50
C LYS A 556 53.25 -26.65 -10.39
N PRO A 557 53.19 -25.36 -10.80
CA PRO A 557 52.24 -24.91 -11.79
C PRO A 557 52.66 -25.40 -13.19
N VAL A 558 51.68 -25.79 -14.01
CA VAL A 558 51.85 -26.06 -15.43
C VAL A 558 50.76 -25.33 -16.20
N GLY A 559 51.11 -24.70 -17.32
CA GLY A 559 50.16 -23.95 -18.14
C GLY A 559 49.70 -22.65 -17.47
N SER A 560 48.40 -22.36 -17.56
CA SER A 560 47.80 -21.15 -16.99
C SER A 560 47.41 -21.36 -15.53
N VAL A 561 48.35 -21.07 -14.62
CA VAL A 561 48.10 -21.01 -13.17
C VAL A 561 48.47 -19.63 -12.65
N SER A 562 47.59 -19.02 -11.85
CA SER A 562 47.79 -17.71 -11.22
C SER A 562 47.12 -17.67 -9.84
N TYR A 563 47.19 -16.54 -9.14
CA TYR A 563 46.45 -16.31 -7.89
C TYR A 563 45.44 -15.18 -8.06
N VAL A 564 44.36 -15.23 -7.29
CA VAL A 564 43.30 -14.21 -7.27
C VAL A 564 42.84 -13.98 -5.83
N ALA A 565 42.42 -12.76 -5.50
CA ALA A 565 41.79 -12.49 -4.21
C ALA A 565 40.60 -13.43 -4.00
N THR A 566 40.54 -14.10 -2.84
CA THR A 566 39.46 -15.04 -2.54
C THR A 566 38.16 -14.28 -2.25
N ASP A 567 37.08 -14.69 -2.90
CA ASP A 567 35.69 -14.26 -2.68
C ASP A 567 34.87 -15.36 -1.99
N ARG A 568 35.56 -16.30 -1.31
CA ARG A 568 34.98 -17.27 -0.38
C ARG A 568 34.42 -16.53 0.86
N PRO A 569 33.15 -16.73 1.25
CA PRO A 569 32.59 -16.14 2.46
C PRO A 569 33.44 -16.47 3.69
N GLY A 570 33.67 -15.47 4.56
CA GLY A 570 34.47 -15.63 5.79
C GLY A 570 36.00 -15.62 5.59
N ALA A 571 36.51 -15.81 4.38
CA ALA A 571 37.94 -15.89 4.09
C ALA A 571 38.58 -14.53 3.72
N SER A 572 39.90 -14.45 3.81
CA SER A 572 40.69 -13.30 3.35
C SER A 572 42.09 -13.74 2.93
N GLY A 573 42.50 -13.40 1.70
CA GLY A 573 43.74 -13.89 1.12
C GLY A 573 43.62 -14.12 -0.38
N THR A 574 44.34 -15.10 -0.92
CA THR A 574 44.22 -15.49 -2.33
C THR A 574 44.01 -16.98 -2.54
N ALA A 575 43.16 -17.31 -3.51
CA ALA A 575 42.99 -18.65 -4.07
C ALA A 575 43.90 -18.88 -5.29
N VAL A 576 44.28 -20.13 -5.56
CA VAL A 576 44.91 -20.50 -6.84
C VAL A 576 43.85 -20.63 -7.94
N ARG A 577 44.08 -19.98 -9.08
CA ARG A 577 43.26 -20.07 -10.29
C ARG A 577 43.95 -20.95 -11.33
N ILE A 578 43.26 -21.98 -11.79
CA ILE A 578 43.70 -22.89 -12.87
C ILE A 578 42.81 -22.65 -14.10
N GLY A 579 43.44 -22.28 -15.21
CA GLY A 579 42.76 -22.05 -16.50
C GLY A 579 42.21 -23.35 -17.10
N GLY A 580 41.05 -23.28 -17.74
CA GLY A 580 40.34 -24.48 -18.22
C GLY A 580 41.08 -25.29 -19.30
N GLY A 581 40.89 -26.61 -19.24
CA GLY A 581 41.41 -27.58 -20.21
C GLY A 581 42.78 -28.17 -19.82
N ALA A 582 43.07 -29.37 -20.31
CA ALA A 582 44.17 -30.24 -19.86
C ALA A 582 45.61 -29.70 -20.03
N GLY A 583 45.78 -28.50 -20.60
CA GLY A 583 47.06 -27.79 -20.69
C GLY A 583 47.46 -27.05 -19.41
N SER A 584 46.53 -26.82 -18.48
CA SER A 584 46.81 -26.13 -17.21
C SER A 584 46.44 -26.99 -16.01
N TYR A 585 47.32 -27.08 -15.01
CA TYR A 585 47.13 -27.86 -13.80
C TYR A 585 48.21 -27.53 -12.75
N VAL A 586 47.99 -27.95 -11.51
CA VAL A 586 49.06 -28.06 -10.50
C VAL A 586 49.47 -29.52 -10.35
N ASP A 587 50.77 -29.79 -10.45
CA ASP A 587 51.37 -31.11 -10.28
C ASP A 587 51.91 -31.24 -8.84
N LEU A 588 51.26 -32.05 -8.00
CA LEU A 588 51.66 -32.29 -6.60
C LEU A 588 52.76 -33.35 -6.47
N GLY A 589 53.26 -33.87 -7.61
CA GLY A 589 54.27 -34.92 -7.66
C GLY A 589 53.74 -36.31 -7.30
N SER A 590 54.68 -37.24 -7.14
CA SER A 590 54.41 -38.58 -6.59
C SER A 590 54.83 -38.60 -5.12
N ARG A 591 53.92 -39.04 -4.25
CA ARG A 591 54.09 -39.15 -2.80
C ARG A 591 53.72 -40.56 -2.34
N PRO A 592 54.43 -41.19 -1.37
CA PRO A 592 54.05 -42.48 -0.79
C PRO A 592 52.61 -42.55 -0.27
N GLU A 593 52.06 -41.42 0.14
CA GLU A 593 50.69 -41.20 0.63
C GLU A 593 49.66 -41.25 -0.52
N PHE A 594 50.05 -40.91 -1.76
CA PHE A 594 49.19 -41.03 -2.94
C PHE A 594 49.15 -42.47 -3.51
N ASP A 595 50.07 -43.34 -3.11
CA ASP A 595 50.07 -44.76 -3.47
C ASP A 595 49.21 -45.56 -2.48
N LEU A 596 47.89 -45.51 -2.66
CA LEU A 596 46.91 -46.02 -1.70
C LEU A 596 46.93 -47.55 -1.47
N GLY A 597 47.64 -48.30 -2.32
CA GLY A 597 47.73 -49.75 -2.19
C GLY A 597 46.36 -50.43 -2.07
N ALA A 598 46.30 -51.51 -1.29
CA ALA A 598 45.06 -52.21 -0.94
C ALA A 598 44.54 -51.80 0.46
N ASP A 599 45.32 -51.01 1.20
CA ASP A 599 45.36 -51.00 2.66
C ASP A 599 45.59 -49.62 3.31
N LYS A 600 45.82 -48.55 2.53
CA LYS A 600 45.91 -47.18 3.07
C LYS A 600 44.58 -46.42 2.96
N ASP A 601 44.32 -45.64 3.99
CA ASP A 601 43.27 -44.62 4.02
C ASP A 601 43.74 -43.33 3.34
N LEU A 602 42.81 -42.43 3.05
CA LEU A 602 43.10 -41.07 2.55
C LEU A 602 41.90 -40.16 2.83
N THR A 603 42.16 -38.93 3.25
CA THR A 603 41.20 -37.83 3.09
C THR A 603 41.79 -36.72 2.24
N ILE A 604 41.01 -36.20 1.30
CA ILE A 604 41.29 -34.96 0.58
C ILE A 604 40.16 -33.99 0.90
N SER A 605 40.49 -32.77 1.35
CA SER A 605 39.53 -31.68 1.51
C SER A 605 40.06 -30.39 0.89
N PHE A 606 39.17 -29.59 0.29
CA PHE A 606 39.50 -28.29 -0.25
C PHE A 606 38.24 -27.42 -0.42
N TRP A 607 38.43 -26.12 -0.46
CA TRP A 607 37.44 -25.21 -1.03
C TRP A 607 37.67 -25.06 -2.53
N THR A 608 36.61 -25.06 -3.34
CA THR A 608 36.72 -24.76 -4.78
C THR A 608 35.54 -23.96 -5.31
N LYS A 609 35.80 -23.18 -6.35
CA LYS A 609 34.81 -22.55 -7.21
C LYS A 609 35.08 -22.96 -8.65
N VAL A 610 34.24 -23.81 -9.22
CA VAL A 610 34.43 -24.32 -10.59
C VAL A 610 34.02 -23.27 -11.60
N THR A 611 34.97 -22.80 -12.42
CA THR A 611 34.78 -21.68 -13.36
C THR A 611 34.43 -22.14 -14.78
N GLY A 612 34.94 -23.30 -15.22
CA GLY A 612 34.72 -23.79 -16.58
C GLY A 612 34.77 -25.32 -16.70
N VAL A 613 33.65 -25.92 -17.10
CA VAL A 613 33.49 -27.37 -17.30
C VAL A 613 33.55 -27.72 -18.79
N ASN A 614 34.23 -28.82 -19.16
CA ASN A 614 34.32 -29.31 -20.53
C ASN A 614 34.37 -30.85 -20.54
N GLY A 615 33.20 -31.48 -20.43
CA GLY A 615 33.11 -32.89 -20.05
C GLY A 615 33.78 -33.16 -18.70
N TYR A 616 34.15 -34.42 -18.47
CA TYR A 616 34.70 -34.97 -17.23
C TYR A 616 36.10 -34.45 -16.85
N GLY A 617 36.35 -33.14 -16.91
CA GLY A 617 37.60 -32.53 -16.47
C GLY A 617 37.79 -32.74 -14.96
N ALA A 618 38.91 -33.32 -14.55
CA ALA A 618 39.10 -33.67 -13.14
C ALA A 618 39.47 -32.45 -12.29
N ILE A 619 38.79 -32.30 -11.16
CA ILE A 619 39.11 -31.32 -10.11
C ILE A 619 40.42 -31.73 -9.42
N ILE A 620 40.52 -33.00 -9.01
CA ILE A 620 41.75 -33.60 -8.50
C ILE A 620 41.80 -35.10 -8.83
N SER A 621 42.98 -35.61 -9.20
CA SER A 621 43.13 -36.98 -9.71
C SER A 621 44.57 -37.50 -9.66
N ASN A 622 44.73 -38.78 -9.34
CA ASN A 622 45.95 -39.56 -9.64
C ASN A 622 45.67 -40.74 -10.59
N LYS A 623 44.52 -40.72 -11.28
CA LYS A 623 43.99 -41.82 -12.10
C LYS A 623 44.06 -41.45 -13.57
N ASN A 624 44.34 -42.43 -14.43
CA ASN A 624 44.10 -42.27 -15.87
C ASN A 624 42.58 -42.38 -16.12
N TRP A 625 41.91 -41.25 -16.30
CA TRP A 625 40.43 -41.21 -16.27
C TRP A 625 39.75 -41.91 -17.46
N ALA A 626 40.49 -42.21 -18.53
CA ALA A 626 39.91 -42.77 -19.76
C ALA A 626 39.10 -44.08 -19.58
N ASN A 627 39.19 -44.78 -18.43
CA ASN A 627 38.17 -45.73 -17.97
C ASN A 627 38.04 -45.67 -16.42
N TRP A 628 36.81 -45.71 -15.91
CA TRP A 628 36.44 -45.64 -14.49
C TRP A 628 37.10 -46.67 -13.56
N TYR A 629 37.37 -47.89 -14.05
CA TYR A 629 37.97 -48.98 -13.27
C TYR A 629 39.52 -48.94 -13.19
N ARG A 630 40.17 -47.96 -13.83
CA ARG A 630 41.65 -47.84 -13.81
C ARG A 630 42.17 -47.53 -12.41
N SER A 631 43.38 -48.02 -12.11
CA SER A 631 44.05 -47.84 -10.83
C SER A 631 44.11 -46.37 -10.41
N GLY A 632 43.70 -46.07 -9.18
CA GLY A 632 43.72 -44.72 -8.58
C GLY A 632 42.36 -44.04 -8.46
N ILE A 633 42.37 -42.80 -7.99
CA ILE A 633 41.19 -41.97 -7.71
C ILE A 633 41.05 -40.76 -8.63
N ASN A 634 39.80 -40.38 -8.92
CA ASN A 634 39.46 -39.20 -9.72
C ASN A 634 38.18 -38.54 -9.18
N LEU A 635 38.20 -37.22 -9.03
CA LEU A 635 37.06 -36.40 -8.62
C LEU A 635 36.73 -35.40 -9.74
N ALA A 636 35.51 -35.45 -10.28
CA ALA A 636 35.06 -34.68 -11.45
C ALA A 636 33.55 -34.37 -11.37
N PRO A 637 33.01 -33.48 -12.24
CA PRO A 637 31.59 -33.52 -12.58
C PRO A 637 31.23 -34.77 -13.40
N GLU A 638 30.00 -35.26 -13.24
CA GLU A 638 29.43 -36.32 -14.10
C GLU A 638 29.22 -35.76 -15.53
N GLY A 639 30.23 -35.88 -16.38
CA GLY A 639 30.25 -35.24 -17.69
C GLY A 639 30.28 -33.72 -17.56
N THR A 640 29.16 -33.05 -17.85
CA THR A 640 29.00 -31.60 -17.60
C THR A 640 28.02 -31.28 -16.47
N ASN A 641 27.53 -32.29 -15.75
CA ASN A 641 26.55 -32.15 -14.69
C ASN A 641 27.25 -31.72 -13.39
N THR A 642 26.96 -30.50 -12.95
CA THR A 642 27.54 -29.87 -11.75
C THR A 642 26.59 -29.88 -10.54
N GLY A 643 25.50 -30.66 -10.62
CA GLY A 643 24.76 -31.19 -9.47
C GLY A 643 25.19 -32.62 -9.06
N LYS A 644 26.31 -33.11 -9.62
CA LYS A 644 26.86 -34.46 -9.37
C LYS A 644 28.37 -34.40 -9.16
N LEU A 645 28.81 -34.72 -7.96
CA LEU A 645 30.24 -34.81 -7.64
C LEU A 645 30.71 -36.26 -7.82
N GLU A 646 31.25 -36.57 -8.99
CA GLU A 646 31.68 -37.90 -9.44
C GLU A 646 33.05 -38.26 -8.85
N PHE A 647 33.03 -38.84 -7.64
CA PHE A 647 34.20 -39.50 -7.05
C PHE A 647 34.28 -40.96 -7.52
N THR A 648 35.41 -41.34 -8.11
CA THR A 648 35.65 -42.72 -8.59
C THR A 648 36.94 -43.32 -8.08
N LEU A 649 36.90 -44.63 -7.87
CA LEU A 649 37.99 -45.44 -7.34
C LEU A 649 38.14 -46.71 -8.21
N GLY A 650 39.32 -47.31 -8.22
CA GLY A 650 39.55 -48.57 -8.94
C GLY A 650 40.98 -49.06 -8.84
N ASP A 651 41.19 -50.33 -9.20
CA ASP A 651 42.47 -51.04 -9.06
C ASP A 651 43.14 -51.40 -10.40
N GLY A 652 42.46 -51.22 -11.52
CA GLY A 652 42.92 -51.62 -12.87
C GLY A 652 42.15 -52.78 -13.48
N THR A 653 41.37 -53.51 -12.66
CA THR A 653 40.42 -54.56 -13.05
C THR A 653 39.00 -54.15 -12.67
N ASP A 654 38.80 -53.81 -11.40
CA ASP A 654 37.53 -53.42 -10.81
C ASP A 654 37.53 -51.95 -10.39
N GLY A 655 36.33 -51.38 -10.25
CA GLY A 655 36.12 -49.97 -9.94
C GLY A 655 34.82 -49.72 -9.21
N VAL A 656 34.64 -48.50 -8.70
CA VAL A 656 33.39 -48.07 -8.08
C VAL A 656 33.19 -46.57 -8.14
N TYR A 657 31.91 -46.16 -8.11
CA TYR A 657 31.46 -44.79 -8.03
C TYR A 657 30.98 -44.47 -6.60
N ALA A 658 31.58 -43.46 -6.00
CA ALA A 658 31.11 -42.79 -4.78
C ALA A 658 30.45 -41.44 -5.13
N THR A 659 29.85 -41.34 -6.33
CA THR A 659 29.19 -40.12 -6.82
C THR A 659 28.10 -39.61 -5.87
N GLY A 660 28.24 -38.36 -5.43
CA GLY A 660 27.24 -37.64 -4.63
C GLY A 660 26.26 -36.85 -5.48
N ASP A 661 24.99 -36.86 -5.07
CA ASP A 661 24.00 -35.86 -5.48
C ASP A 661 24.20 -34.60 -4.63
N VAL A 662 24.39 -33.45 -5.28
CA VAL A 662 24.79 -32.19 -4.64
C VAL A 662 24.08 -30.99 -5.27
N GLY A 663 24.19 -29.82 -4.63
CA GLY A 663 23.79 -28.55 -5.25
C GLY A 663 24.67 -28.18 -6.45
N GLU A 664 24.17 -27.26 -7.28
CA GLU A 664 24.92 -26.69 -8.40
C GLU A 664 26.15 -25.89 -7.91
N TYR A 665 27.33 -26.48 -8.05
CA TYR A 665 28.59 -25.93 -7.53
C TYR A 665 29.39 -25.08 -8.53
N ARG A 666 28.85 -24.80 -9.71
CA ARG A 666 29.53 -23.96 -10.71
C ARG A 666 29.38 -22.47 -10.40
N GLY A 667 30.51 -21.77 -10.31
CA GLY A 667 30.57 -20.32 -10.09
C GLY A 667 30.43 -19.87 -8.63
N SER A 668 30.10 -20.79 -7.71
CA SER A 668 30.03 -20.58 -6.25
C SER A 668 31.18 -21.31 -5.54
N TRP A 669 31.54 -20.87 -4.33
CA TRP A 669 32.49 -21.57 -3.47
C TRP A 669 31.81 -22.67 -2.66
N HIS A 670 32.38 -23.87 -2.70
CA HIS A 670 31.94 -25.02 -1.92
C HIS A 670 33.13 -25.74 -1.28
N HIS A 671 32.93 -26.29 -0.09
CA HIS A 671 33.92 -27.14 0.58
C HIS A 671 33.67 -28.60 0.18
N MET A 672 34.59 -29.19 -0.58
CA MET A 672 34.48 -30.57 -1.06
C MET A 672 35.45 -31.46 -0.29
N THR A 673 34.95 -32.59 0.22
CA THR A 673 35.76 -33.60 0.91
C THR A 673 35.50 -34.98 0.34
N VAL A 674 36.55 -35.77 0.16
CA VAL A 674 36.44 -37.20 -0.18
C VAL A 674 37.33 -38.03 0.73
N THR A 675 36.79 -39.17 1.19
CA THR A 675 37.47 -40.08 2.11
C THR A 675 37.54 -41.49 1.52
N VAL A 676 38.67 -42.16 1.71
CA VAL A 676 38.91 -43.58 1.46
C VAL A 676 39.22 -44.23 2.79
N ASP A 677 38.40 -45.18 3.22
CA ASP A 677 38.55 -45.91 4.49
C ASP A 677 38.63 -47.42 4.21
N ARG A 678 39.83 -47.97 4.32
CA ARG A 678 40.15 -49.41 4.20
C ARG A 678 39.86 -50.19 5.48
N THR A 679 39.71 -49.51 6.61
CA THR A 679 39.30 -50.13 7.89
C THR A 679 37.81 -50.52 7.85
N ARG A 680 36.93 -49.60 7.42
CA ARG A 680 35.50 -49.80 7.18
C ARG A 680 35.18 -50.39 5.79
N ASN A 681 36.12 -50.31 4.85
CA ASN A 681 35.93 -50.63 3.43
C ASN A 681 34.82 -49.79 2.78
N THR A 682 34.89 -48.48 3.00
CA THR A 682 33.97 -47.45 2.47
C THR A 682 34.75 -46.32 1.80
N ALA A 683 34.20 -45.77 0.71
CA ALA A 683 34.60 -44.47 0.17
C ALA A 683 33.40 -43.53 0.20
N SER A 684 33.64 -42.28 0.61
CA SER A 684 32.59 -41.34 0.93
C SER A 684 32.90 -39.94 0.39
N THR A 685 31.86 -39.20 0.02
CA THR A 685 31.91 -37.90 -0.64
C THR A 685 31.00 -36.92 0.09
N TYR A 686 31.54 -35.74 0.36
CA TYR A 686 30.90 -34.69 1.14
C TYR A 686 30.94 -33.36 0.38
N MET A 687 29.93 -32.53 0.60
CA MET A 687 29.93 -31.13 0.20
C MET A 687 29.38 -30.27 1.35
N ASP A 688 30.04 -29.16 1.64
CA ASP A 688 29.66 -28.18 2.67
C ASP A 688 29.40 -28.84 4.04
N GLY A 689 30.32 -29.73 4.43
CA GLY A 689 30.29 -30.51 5.67
C GLY A 689 29.33 -31.71 5.68
N MET A 690 28.42 -31.82 4.70
CA MET A 690 27.38 -32.85 4.66
C MET A 690 27.77 -34.06 3.80
N LEU A 691 27.43 -35.27 4.28
CA LEU A 691 27.63 -36.53 3.55
C LEU A 691 26.67 -36.64 2.36
N ALA A 692 27.19 -36.49 1.14
CA ALA A 692 26.43 -36.66 -0.10
C ALA A 692 26.38 -38.12 -0.58
N LYS A 693 27.43 -38.91 -0.29
CA LYS A 693 27.49 -40.34 -0.63
C LYS A 693 28.43 -41.13 0.28
N GLU A 694 28.04 -42.38 0.57
CA GLU A 694 28.96 -43.45 0.97
C GLU A 694 28.71 -44.68 0.06
N THR A 695 29.79 -45.35 -0.36
CA THR A 695 29.77 -46.59 -1.16
C THR A 695 30.84 -47.55 -0.63
N SER A 696 30.60 -48.87 -0.64
CA SER A 696 31.62 -49.84 -0.23
C SER A 696 32.73 -50.01 -1.28
N ILE A 697 33.98 -50.11 -0.81
CA ILE A 697 35.18 -50.43 -1.60
C ILE A 697 35.73 -51.83 -1.29
N ALA A 698 34.98 -52.70 -0.60
CA ALA A 698 35.44 -54.01 -0.16
C ALA A 698 35.84 -54.99 -1.30
N GLY A 699 35.42 -54.69 -2.54
CA GLY A 699 35.83 -55.42 -3.74
C GLY A 699 37.00 -54.79 -4.51
N ILE A 700 37.52 -53.64 -4.09
CA ILE A 700 38.57 -52.90 -4.81
C ILE A 700 39.95 -53.27 -4.26
N GLY A 701 40.80 -53.83 -5.10
CA GLY A 701 42.19 -54.19 -4.79
C GLY A 701 43.13 -52.98 -4.75
N SER A 702 44.34 -53.15 -5.31
CA SER A 702 45.41 -52.14 -5.19
C SER A 702 45.18 -50.92 -6.07
N MET A 703 44.92 -49.76 -5.47
CA MET A 703 44.68 -48.50 -6.19
C MET A 703 45.97 -47.76 -6.61
N THR A 704 47.12 -48.43 -6.55
CA THR A 704 48.43 -47.96 -7.01
C THR A 704 48.38 -47.61 -8.51
N SER A 705 48.29 -46.31 -8.84
CA SER A 705 48.25 -45.86 -10.24
C SER A 705 49.62 -45.67 -10.88
N GLY A 706 50.66 -45.40 -10.07
CA GLY A 706 51.98 -44.99 -10.54
C GLY A 706 52.02 -43.59 -11.19
N LEU A 707 50.97 -42.78 -11.02
CA LEU A 707 50.86 -41.42 -11.53
C LEU A 707 51.00 -40.40 -10.38
N ASN A 708 51.34 -39.16 -10.73
CA ASN A 708 51.32 -38.03 -9.79
C ASN A 708 49.86 -37.67 -9.44
N MET A 709 49.64 -37.05 -8.27
CA MET A 709 48.39 -36.37 -7.98
C MET A 709 48.40 -35.00 -8.66
N LEU A 710 47.36 -34.70 -9.43
CA LEU A 710 47.22 -33.48 -10.21
C LEU A 710 45.91 -32.76 -9.84
N VAL A 711 45.96 -31.43 -9.79
CA VAL A 711 44.79 -30.56 -9.57
C VAL A 711 44.45 -29.86 -10.88
N GLY A 712 43.18 -29.89 -11.29
CA GLY A 712 42.69 -29.30 -12.54
C GLY A 712 42.80 -30.20 -13.78
N VAL A 713 43.41 -31.39 -13.69
CA VAL A 713 43.48 -32.37 -14.78
C VAL A 713 43.57 -33.82 -14.27
N ASP A 714 43.11 -34.79 -15.06
CA ASP A 714 43.29 -36.21 -14.78
C ASP A 714 44.78 -36.65 -14.84
N GLY A 715 45.13 -37.75 -14.17
CA GLY A 715 46.50 -38.28 -14.13
C GLY A 715 47.12 -38.61 -15.50
N SER A 716 46.31 -38.76 -16.56
CA SER A 716 46.78 -38.93 -17.95
C SER A 716 46.89 -37.62 -18.76
N LYS A 717 46.61 -36.47 -18.14
CA LYS A 717 46.75 -35.12 -18.71
C LYS A 717 45.91 -34.94 -19.98
N SER A 718 44.70 -35.51 -19.97
CA SER A 718 43.74 -35.55 -21.09
C SER A 718 42.41 -34.85 -20.78
N TYR A 719 41.95 -34.89 -19.53
CA TYR A 719 40.67 -34.32 -19.11
C TYR A 719 40.87 -33.26 -18.01
N GLY A 720 40.74 -31.97 -18.36
CA GLY A 720 41.01 -30.86 -17.44
C GLY A 720 39.88 -29.83 -17.34
N ILE A 721 39.79 -29.17 -16.19
CA ILE A 721 38.71 -28.28 -15.76
C ILE A 721 39.27 -26.90 -15.37
N GLY A 722 38.48 -25.84 -15.53
CA GLY A 722 38.79 -24.51 -15.01
C GLY A 722 38.20 -24.34 -13.62
N LEU A 723 39.02 -23.95 -12.65
CA LEU A 723 38.60 -23.75 -11.25
C LEU A 723 39.44 -22.69 -10.54
N ASP A 724 38.88 -22.16 -9.46
CA ASP A 724 39.63 -21.58 -8.35
C ASP A 724 39.64 -22.60 -7.19
N MET A 725 40.75 -22.70 -6.45
CA MET A 725 40.90 -23.60 -5.28
C MET A 725 41.60 -22.87 -4.14
N ASP A 726 41.18 -23.20 -2.93
CA ASP A 726 41.55 -22.56 -1.67
C ASP A 726 41.63 -23.67 -0.59
N ASP A 727 42.52 -23.54 0.41
CA ASP A 727 42.70 -24.50 1.52
C ASP A 727 42.75 -26.02 1.14
N LEU A 728 43.66 -26.45 0.24
CA LEU A 728 43.80 -27.89 -0.08
C LEU A 728 44.59 -28.63 1.00
N ARG A 729 43.90 -29.47 1.79
CA ARG A 729 44.45 -30.24 2.92
C ARG A 729 44.26 -31.75 2.69
N MET A 730 45.22 -32.58 3.11
CA MET A 730 45.16 -34.04 2.98
C MET A 730 45.69 -34.80 4.20
N TRP A 731 45.02 -35.89 4.55
CA TRP A 731 45.34 -36.78 5.67
C TRP A 731 45.54 -38.22 5.17
N ASP A 732 46.44 -38.98 5.81
CA ASP A 732 46.66 -40.42 5.55
C ASP A 732 45.70 -41.33 6.35
N THR A 733 44.66 -40.71 6.92
CA THR A 733 43.54 -41.32 7.64
C THR A 733 42.21 -40.92 7.00
N ALA A 734 41.15 -41.69 7.26
CA ALA A 734 39.79 -41.35 6.86
C ALA A 734 39.08 -40.52 7.94
N LEU A 735 38.88 -39.22 7.70
CA LEU A 735 38.11 -38.36 8.61
C LEU A 735 36.67 -38.84 8.73
N SER A 736 36.11 -38.79 9.95
CA SER A 736 34.70 -39.07 10.19
C SER A 736 33.80 -37.92 9.74
N THR A 737 32.50 -38.19 9.52
CA THR A 737 31.49 -37.18 9.20
C THR A 737 31.51 -35.99 10.18
N THR A 738 31.81 -36.22 11.45
CA THR A 738 31.89 -35.16 12.47
C THR A 738 33.12 -34.27 12.28
N GLU A 739 34.27 -34.85 11.91
CA GLU A 739 35.51 -34.12 11.65
C GLU A 739 35.43 -33.34 10.34
N VAL A 740 34.78 -33.90 9.31
CA VAL A 740 34.50 -33.20 8.04
C VAL A 740 33.51 -32.03 8.23
N ALA A 741 32.49 -32.21 9.07
CA ALA A 741 31.58 -31.11 9.44
C ALA A 741 32.28 -30.03 10.29
N ALA A 742 33.16 -30.43 11.21
CA ALA A 742 33.98 -29.50 12.00
C ALA A 742 34.96 -28.69 11.13
N LEU A 743 35.58 -29.33 10.13
CA LEU A 743 36.47 -28.69 9.17
C LEU A 743 35.74 -27.60 8.36
N PHE A 744 34.53 -27.88 7.84
CA PHE A 744 33.70 -26.88 7.18
C PHE A 744 33.27 -25.74 8.14
N ALA A 745 32.78 -26.09 9.33
CA ALA A 745 32.24 -25.13 10.29
C ALA A 745 33.31 -24.27 10.99
N ALA A 746 34.59 -24.60 10.85
CA ALA A 746 35.69 -23.73 11.25
C ALA A 746 35.81 -22.50 10.33
N ASP A 747 35.58 -22.69 9.02
CA ASP A 747 35.78 -21.69 7.97
C ASP A 747 34.50 -20.86 7.68
N ASP A 748 33.31 -21.47 7.71
CA ASP A 748 32.04 -20.77 7.42
C ASP A 748 31.53 -19.90 8.60
N SER A 749 31.55 -18.57 8.48
CA SER A 749 31.03 -17.62 9.47
C SER A 749 29.59 -17.15 9.25
N THR A 750 28.81 -17.80 8.37
CA THR A 750 27.46 -17.36 8.00
C THR A 750 26.51 -17.31 9.20
N THR A 751 26.55 -18.31 10.08
CA THR A 751 25.65 -18.38 11.25
C THR A 751 25.92 -17.29 12.30
N GLU A 752 27.20 -16.99 12.58
CA GLU A 752 27.64 -15.93 13.48
C GLU A 752 27.26 -14.54 12.94
N THR A 753 27.38 -14.36 11.63
CA THR A 753 27.02 -13.13 10.91
C THR A 753 25.51 -12.89 10.97
N ALA A 754 24.71 -13.93 10.77
CA ALA A 754 23.26 -13.88 10.91
C ALA A 754 22.81 -13.60 12.35
N ALA A 755 23.49 -14.16 13.36
CA ALA A 755 23.19 -13.90 14.77
C ALA A 755 23.49 -12.44 15.16
N LEU A 756 24.65 -11.89 14.77
CA LEU A 756 24.98 -10.48 15.03
C LEU A 756 24.05 -9.52 14.28
N THR A 757 23.65 -9.85 13.05
CA THR A 757 22.67 -9.05 12.28
C THR A 757 21.32 -8.99 13.01
N GLN A 758 20.83 -10.12 13.53
CA GLN A 758 19.60 -10.16 14.34
C GLN A 758 19.73 -9.41 15.68
N ALA A 759 20.90 -9.41 16.30
CA ALA A 759 21.16 -8.64 17.53
C ALA A 759 21.15 -7.12 17.27
N VAL A 760 21.70 -6.67 16.13
CA VAL A 760 21.61 -5.26 15.67
C VAL A 760 20.17 -4.88 15.34
N GLU A 761 19.42 -5.75 14.65
CA GLU A 761 17.98 -5.58 14.42
C GLU A 761 17.17 -5.47 15.73
N TYR A 762 17.51 -6.26 16.76
CA TYR A 762 16.89 -6.19 18.08
C TYR A 762 17.21 -4.87 18.77
N ALA A 763 18.50 -4.49 18.84
CA ALA A 763 18.95 -3.32 19.59
C ALA A 763 18.38 -2.02 19.02
N THR A 764 18.29 -1.94 17.69
CA THR A 764 17.62 -0.85 16.97
C THR A 764 16.13 -0.77 17.34
N GLU A 765 15.43 -1.89 17.32
CA GLU A 765 14.01 -1.97 17.68
C GLU A 765 13.75 -1.58 19.15
N LEU A 766 14.63 -1.98 20.08
CA LEU A 766 14.55 -1.59 21.49
C LEU A 766 14.74 -0.07 21.68
N MET A 767 15.66 0.56 20.96
CA MET A 767 15.84 2.02 21.00
C MET A 767 14.57 2.74 20.51
N ASN A 768 13.98 2.30 19.40
CA ASN A 768 12.77 2.91 18.84
C ASN A 768 11.54 2.74 19.76
N VAL A 769 11.40 1.59 20.43
CA VAL A 769 10.39 1.38 21.47
C VAL A 769 10.61 2.34 22.64
N ASN A 770 11.85 2.58 23.05
CA ASN A 770 12.18 3.51 24.12
C ASN A 770 11.86 4.97 23.74
N GLU A 771 12.07 5.39 22.49
CA GLU A 771 11.68 6.73 22.03
C GLU A 771 10.16 6.97 22.09
N VAL A 772 9.35 6.00 21.61
CA VAL A 772 7.88 6.08 21.68
C VAL A 772 7.39 6.13 23.14
N GLU A 773 7.99 5.32 24.01
CA GLU A 773 7.70 5.34 25.45
C GLU A 773 8.12 6.66 26.11
N ALA A 774 9.23 7.27 25.67
CA ALA A 774 9.71 8.56 26.18
C ALA A 774 8.79 9.72 25.77
N ALA A 775 8.24 9.71 24.55
CA ALA A 775 7.18 10.65 24.14
C ALA A 775 5.92 10.49 25.00
N ASN A 776 5.58 9.25 25.38
CA ASN A 776 4.53 8.94 26.35
C ASN A 776 4.90 9.28 27.81
N GLY A 777 6.09 9.82 28.05
CA GLY A 777 6.54 10.37 29.33
C GLY A 777 7.25 9.39 30.28
N ARG A 778 7.61 8.18 29.81
CA ARG A 778 8.61 7.33 30.48
C ARG A 778 9.97 8.03 30.44
N VAL A 779 10.81 7.76 31.44
CA VAL A 779 12.16 8.36 31.53
C VAL A 779 13.19 7.24 31.52
N PHE A 780 14.20 7.41 30.66
CA PHE A 780 15.28 6.47 30.44
C PHE A 780 16.62 7.06 30.93
N ASP A 781 17.58 6.20 31.22
CA ASP A 781 18.95 6.59 31.51
C ASP A 781 19.71 6.88 30.20
N GLU A 782 20.05 8.15 30.00
CA GLU A 782 20.76 8.67 28.83
C GLU A 782 22.11 7.96 28.59
N THR A 783 22.83 7.61 29.66
CA THR A 783 24.13 6.93 29.55
C THR A 783 23.98 5.46 29.11
N LEU A 784 22.89 4.80 29.49
CA LEU A 784 22.57 3.46 28.99
C LEU A 784 22.08 3.50 27.53
N GLY A 785 21.34 4.54 27.15
CA GLY A 785 20.95 4.80 25.75
C GLY A 785 22.15 4.99 24.83
N ASP A 786 23.07 5.90 25.20
CA ASP A 786 24.32 6.14 24.47
C ASP A 786 25.16 4.87 24.32
N ALA A 787 25.26 4.05 25.37
CA ALA A 787 26.00 2.80 25.35
C ALA A 787 25.38 1.77 24.38
N LEU A 788 24.06 1.66 24.34
CA LEU A 788 23.34 0.80 23.39
C LEU A 788 23.50 1.28 21.95
N ALA A 789 23.36 2.59 21.70
CA ALA A 789 23.57 3.18 20.39
C ALA A 789 25.00 2.94 19.87
N ALA A 790 26.01 3.16 20.72
CA ALA A 790 27.41 2.93 20.38
C ALA A 790 27.72 1.45 20.09
N ALA A 791 27.21 0.52 20.90
CA ALA A 791 27.39 -0.92 20.68
C ALA A 791 26.68 -1.43 19.40
N THR A 792 25.51 -0.85 19.09
CA THR A 792 24.75 -1.14 17.87
C THR A 792 25.51 -0.65 16.64
N ALA A 793 25.98 0.60 16.66
CA ALA A 793 26.75 1.20 15.58
C ALA A 793 28.09 0.47 15.32
N HIS A 794 28.80 0.07 16.38
CA HIS A 794 30.02 -0.76 16.26
C HIS A 794 29.73 -2.10 15.58
N SER A 795 28.65 -2.78 16.00
CA SER A 795 28.27 -4.08 15.45
C SER A 795 27.82 -3.99 13.98
N ALA A 796 27.07 -2.94 13.62
CA ALA A 796 26.72 -2.66 12.23
C ALA A 796 27.96 -2.35 11.36
N ALA A 797 28.91 -1.58 11.87
CA ALA A 797 30.17 -1.29 11.17
C ALA A 797 31.06 -2.54 11.00
N LEU A 798 31.04 -3.47 11.96
CA LEU A 798 31.74 -4.75 11.84
C LEU A 798 31.13 -5.64 10.75
N LEU A 799 29.79 -5.69 10.66
CA LEU A 799 29.06 -6.42 9.62
C LEU A 799 29.29 -5.85 8.21
N ALA A 800 29.47 -4.53 8.09
CA ALA A 800 29.79 -3.87 6.82
C ALA A 800 31.23 -4.14 6.31
N GLY A 801 32.11 -4.66 7.17
CA GLY A 801 33.51 -4.95 6.86
C GLY A 801 34.40 -3.71 6.82
N SER A 802 35.71 -3.91 6.99
CA SER A 802 36.70 -2.84 6.84
C SER A 802 37.13 -2.69 5.38
N PRO A 803 37.23 -1.46 4.82
CA PRO A 803 37.74 -1.25 3.47
C PRO A 803 39.14 -1.85 3.29
N GLY A 804 39.32 -2.68 2.26
CA GLY A 804 40.61 -3.30 1.95
C GLY A 804 41.71 -2.26 1.76
N ALA A 805 42.91 -2.55 2.26
CA ALA A 805 44.06 -1.68 2.06
C ALA A 805 44.33 -1.50 0.56
N ARG A 806 44.55 -0.26 0.12
CA ARG A 806 44.91 0.01 -1.28
C ARG A 806 46.25 -0.64 -1.59
N ASP A 807 46.27 -1.42 -2.67
CA ASP A 807 47.51 -1.77 -3.37
C ASP A 807 48.30 -0.48 -3.70
N GLY A 808 49.62 -0.54 -3.53
CA GLY A 808 50.55 0.53 -3.87
C GLY A 808 50.87 0.62 -5.36
N SER A 809 50.24 -0.21 -6.21
CA SER A 809 50.33 -0.15 -7.67
C SER A 809 50.14 1.27 -8.21
N THR A 810 51.10 1.68 -9.05
CA THR A 810 51.10 2.98 -9.74
C THR A 810 50.57 2.88 -11.17
N ASP A 811 49.98 1.75 -11.57
CA ASP A 811 49.28 1.62 -12.86
C ASP A 811 47.78 1.94 -12.70
N GLY A 812 47.15 2.49 -13.74
CA GLY A 812 45.91 3.27 -13.64
C GLY A 812 44.62 2.50 -13.35
N THR A 813 44.69 1.20 -13.03
CA THR A 813 43.54 0.32 -12.82
C THR A 813 43.24 0.13 -11.34
N VAL A 814 42.38 0.98 -10.78
CA VAL A 814 41.87 0.82 -9.40
C VAL A 814 40.90 -0.35 -9.34
N ALA A 815 41.41 -1.55 -9.08
CA ALA A 815 40.59 -2.67 -8.63
C ALA A 815 40.10 -2.37 -7.21
N THR A 816 38.79 -2.45 -6.98
CA THR A 816 38.22 -2.39 -5.62
C THR A 816 38.53 -3.70 -4.90
N VAL A 817 39.54 -3.68 -4.02
CA VAL A 817 39.79 -4.77 -3.07
C VAL A 817 38.54 -4.95 -2.21
N ALA A 818 38.07 -6.19 -2.07
CA ALA A 818 36.91 -6.50 -1.25
C ALA A 818 37.11 -6.05 0.21
N ALA A 819 36.02 -5.75 0.91
CA ALA A 819 36.09 -5.50 2.35
C ALA A 819 36.50 -6.77 3.08
N VAL A 820 37.35 -6.64 4.10
CA VAL A 820 37.81 -7.81 4.88
C VAL A 820 36.64 -8.27 5.76
N ALA A 821 36.25 -9.53 5.62
CA ALA A 821 35.18 -10.15 6.39
C ALA A 821 35.55 -10.24 7.89
N PRO A 822 34.59 -10.06 8.81
CA PRO A 822 34.85 -10.17 10.24
C PRO A 822 35.03 -11.63 10.68
N THR A 823 36.08 -11.90 11.47
CA THR A 823 36.31 -13.25 12.02
C THR A 823 35.22 -13.65 13.03
N LYS A 824 34.97 -14.96 13.18
CA LYS A 824 34.06 -15.53 14.20
C LYS A 824 34.32 -14.98 15.61
N ALA A 825 35.58 -14.75 15.97
CA ALA A 825 35.97 -14.18 17.26
C ALA A 825 35.53 -12.69 17.42
N GLN A 826 35.68 -11.88 16.37
CA GLN A 826 35.20 -10.49 16.36
C GLN A 826 33.68 -10.43 16.41
N LEU A 827 32.99 -11.30 15.65
CA LEU A 827 31.53 -11.42 15.65
C LEU A 827 31.01 -11.76 17.06
N ARG A 828 31.59 -12.79 17.72
CA ARG A 828 31.23 -13.16 19.10
C ARG A 828 31.47 -12.02 20.09
N THR A 829 32.63 -11.37 20.02
CA THR A 829 32.98 -10.25 20.93
C THR A 829 32.01 -9.06 20.77
N SER A 830 31.63 -8.71 19.53
CA SER A 830 30.68 -7.62 19.28
C SER A 830 29.26 -8.00 19.71
N PHE A 831 28.86 -9.26 19.52
CA PHE A 831 27.58 -9.79 19.97
C PHE A 831 27.44 -9.75 21.50
N GLU A 832 28.44 -10.25 22.23
CA GLU A 832 28.46 -10.24 23.69
C GLU A 832 28.45 -8.81 24.25
N SER A 833 29.17 -7.88 23.60
CA SER A 833 29.17 -6.46 23.94
C SER A 833 27.81 -5.80 23.71
N LEU A 834 27.16 -6.09 22.58
CA LEU A 834 25.83 -5.59 22.25
C LEU A 834 24.76 -6.16 23.19
N LYS A 835 24.84 -7.45 23.51
CA LYS A 835 23.96 -8.09 24.50
C LYS A 835 24.10 -7.43 25.87
N ALA A 836 25.32 -7.16 26.34
CA ALA A 836 25.53 -6.50 27.63
C ALA A 836 24.91 -5.09 27.70
N ALA A 837 24.92 -4.35 26.58
CA ALA A 837 24.26 -3.04 26.50
C ALA A 837 22.72 -3.16 26.49
N VAL A 838 22.17 -4.14 25.75
CA VAL A 838 20.73 -4.48 25.76
C VAL A 838 20.27 -4.86 27.18
N ASP A 839 20.96 -5.82 27.81
CA ASP A 839 20.60 -6.33 29.14
C ASP A 839 20.63 -5.21 30.20
N ALA A 840 21.55 -4.24 30.07
CA ALA A 840 21.61 -3.06 30.94
C ALA A 840 20.43 -2.10 30.70
N VAL A 841 20.04 -1.85 29.44
CA VAL A 841 18.88 -1.02 29.09
C VAL A 841 17.56 -1.67 29.52
N GLU A 842 17.40 -2.99 29.37
CA GLU A 842 16.21 -3.70 29.85
C GLU A 842 16.11 -3.76 31.38
N ALA A 843 17.25 -3.85 32.08
CA ALA A 843 17.29 -3.94 33.55
C ALA A 843 17.10 -2.60 34.29
N GLN A 844 16.99 -1.47 33.57
CA GLN A 844 16.86 -0.15 34.20
C GLN A 844 15.51 0.04 34.92
N ALA A 845 15.50 0.85 35.98
CA ALA A 845 14.28 1.16 36.72
C ALA A 845 13.26 1.89 35.84
N VAL A 846 12.04 1.35 35.73
CA VAL A 846 10.95 2.01 35.00
C VAL A 846 10.54 3.28 35.75
N ARG A 847 10.64 4.43 35.08
CA ARG A 847 10.39 5.76 35.62
C ARG A 847 9.45 6.55 34.73
N PHE A 848 8.69 7.45 35.34
CA PHE A 848 7.82 8.37 34.63
C PHE A 848 8.05 9.82 35.06
N SER A 849 7.86 10.73 34.11
CA SER A 849 7.84 12.17 34.35
C SER A 849 6.56 12.58 35.07
N TYR A 850 6.66 13.53 36.01
CA TYR A 850 5.53 14.19 36.63
C TYR A 850 5.58 15.69 36.40
N ARG A 851 4.40 16.32 36.25
CA ARG A 851 4.24 17.77 36.16
C ARG A 851 2.95 18.22 36.82
N THR A 852 3.01 19.31 37.58
CA THR A 852 1.89 19.86 38.34
C THR A 852 1.61 21.29 37.90
N GLU A 853 0.39 21.56 37.46
CA GLU A 853 -0.10 22.92 37.23
C GLU A 853 -0.74 23.48 38.50
N VAL A 854 -0.65 24.79 38.73
CA VAL A 854 -1.03 25.40 40.00
C VAL A 854 -1.58 26.80 39.82
N ARG A 855 -2.67 27.11 40.54
CA ARG A 855 -3.33 28.41 40.54
C ARG A 855 -3.63 28.86 41.96
N GLY A 856 -3.44 30.16 42.23
CA GLY A 856 -3.63 30.72 43.58
C GLY A 856 -2.49 30.38 44.56
N GLY A 857 -1.32 29.97 44.07
CA GLY A 857 -0.16 29.60 44.89
C GLY A 857 0.97 29.03 44.05
N THR A 858 1.86 28.27 44.68
CA THR A 858 2.93 27.49 44.04
C THR A 858 2.99 26.07 44.61
N VAL A 859 3.69 25.20 43.89
CA VAL A 859 3.99 23.82 44.31
C VAL A 859 5.49 23.55 44.14
N SER A 860 6.10 22.73 45.00
CA SER A 860 7.53 22.43 44.94
C SER A 860 7.86 20.99 45.37
N PRO A 861 8.58 20.18 44.57
CA PRO A 861 8.92 20.43 43.16
C PRO A 861 7.65 20.51 42.30
N ALA A 862 7.66 21.27 41.20
CA ALA A 862 6.52 21.35 40.29
C ALA A 862 6.55 20.28 39.20
N GLU A 863 7.74 19.80 38.85
CA GLU A 863 7.97 18.76 37.85
C GLU A 863 9.22 17.95 38.21
N GLY A 864 9.33 16.74 37.68
CA GLY A 864 10.41 15.82 38.00
C GLY A 864 10.16 14.41 37.48
N VAL A 865 10.82 13.43 38.12
CA VAL A 865 10.80 12.01 37.73
C VAL A 865 10.53 11.15 38.96
N ALA A 866 9.76 10.07 38.80
CA ALA A 866 9.46 9.08 39.84
C ALA A 866 9.58 7.65 39.32
N ASP A 867 10.02 6.72 40.18
CA ASP A 867 10.02 5.28 39.86
C ASP A 867 8.58 4.72 39.87
N ARG A 868 8.30 3.71 39.04
CA ARG A 868 6.99 3.04 38.95
C ARG A 868 6.58 2.41 40.28
N GLY A 869 5.31 2.53 40.65
CA GLY A 869 4.77 2.16 41.97
C GLY A 869 5.21 3.08 43.11
N GLY A 870 6.02 4.11 42.83
CA GLY A 870 6.57 5.04 43.82
C GLY A 870 5.56 6.04 44.38
N GLN A 871 6.06 6.93 45.24
CA GLN A 871 5.31 8.05 45.83
C GLN A 871 6.02 9.37 45.52
N VAL A 872 5.25 10.37 45.10
CA VAL A 872 5.70 11.76 44.89
C VAL A 872 5.09 12.65 45.97
N ARG A 873 5.89 13.52 46.58
CA ARG A 873 5.45 14.50 47.57
C ARG A 873 5.72 15.92 47.07
N LEU A 874 4.67 16.73 47.02
CA LEU A 874 4.65 18.06 46.41
C LEU A 874 4.26 19.08 47.50
N THR A 875 5.18 19.93 47.93
CA THR A 875 4.91 20.96 48.94
C THR A 875 3.97 22.03 48.37
N LEU A 876 2.81 22.21 49.00
CA LEU A 876 1.76 23.17 48.64
C LEU A 876 2.00 24.52 49.33
N THR A 877 2.12 25.61 48.55
CA THR A 877 2.27 26.97 49.09
C THR A 877 1.22 27.91 48.52
N PRO A 878 0.06 28.12 49.19
CA PRO A 878 -0.95 29.08 48.76
C PRO A 878 -0.40 30.52 48.72
N ALA A 879 -0.91 31.31 47.77
CA ALA A 879 -0.66 32.75 47.71
C ALA A 879 -1.52 33.50 48.76
N ALA A 880 -1.19 34.77 48.99
CA ALA A 880 -1.98 35.62 49.87
C ALA A 880 -3.44 35.73 49.37
N GLY A 881 -4.40 35.37 50.23
CA GLY A 881 -5.82 35.29 49.88
C GLY A 881 -6.30 33.89 49.46
N PHE A 882 -5.44 32.86 49.52
CA PHE A 882 -5.76 31.48 49.20
C PHE A 882 -5.40 30.51 50.34
N GLY A 883 -5.92 29.29 50.31
CA GLY A 883 -5.68 28.25 51.31
C GLY A 883 -5.82 26.83 50.75
N ILE A 884 -5.25 25.85 51.46
CA ILE A 884 -5.21 24.45 51.02
C ILE A 884 -6.58 23.76 51.21
N ALA A 885 -7.25 23.98 52.34
CA ALA A 885 -8.54 23.37 52.64
C ALA A 885 -9.62 23.83 51.64
N GLY A 886 -10.27 22.88 50.97
CA GLY A 886 -11.28 23.15 49.93
C GLY A 886 -10.72 23.37 48.52
N SER A 887 -9.41 23.23 48.30
CA SER A 887 -8.79 23.30 46.96
C SER A 887 -9.28 22.17 46.06
N THR A 888 -9.42 22.44 44.77
CA THR A 888 -9.68 21.40 43.77
C THR A 888 -8.35 20.80 43.32
N VAL A 889 -8.25 19.46 43.32
CA VAL A 889 -7.10 18.72 42.79
C VAL A 889 -7.59 17.73 41.74
N THR A 890 -6.90 17.67 40.61
CA THR A 890 -7.02 16.59 39.62
C THR A 890 -5.66 15.93 39.41
N VAL A 891 -5.63 14.62 39.21
CA VAL A 891 -4.41 13.85 38.97
C VAL A 891 -4.71 12.72 37.99
N SER A 892 -3.77 12.43 37.09
CA SER A 892 -3.72 11.20 36.29
C SER A 892 -2.34 10.54 36.40
N GLY A 893 -2.24 9.26 36.03
CA GLY A 893 -0.99 8.49 36.01
C GLY A 893 -0.56 7.89 37.36
N VAL A 894 -1.41 7.97 38.40
CA VAL A 894 -1.18 7.36 39.73
C VAL A 894 -2.40 6.61 40.24
N ASP A 895 -2.19 5.57 41.07
CA ASP A 895 -3.27 4.82 41.73
C ASP A 895 -4.14 5.70 42.65
N SER A 896 -3.51 6.65 43.35
CA SER A 896 -4.19 7.47 44.36
C SER A 896 -3.46 8.77 44.70
N PHE A 897 -4.19 9.73 45.28
CA PHE A 897 -3.61 10.94 45.87
C PHE A 897 -4.28 11.32 47.20
N ALA A 898 -3.55 12.07 48.03
CA ALA A 898 -4.04 12.64 49.29
C ALA A 898 -3.37 14.00 49.58
N ILE A 899 -4.01 14.85 50.39
CA ILE A 899 -3.37 16.05 50.94
C ILE A 899 -2.99 15.78 52.40
N GLU A 900 -1.68 15.71 52.67
CA GLU A 900 -1.12 15.50 54.01
C GLU A 900 -0.65 16.84 54.60
N GLY A 901 -1.62 17.63 55.07
CA GLY A 901 -1.39 18.93 55.73
C GLY A 901 -0.95 20.03 54.75
N ALA A 902 0.32 20.06 54.40
CA ALA A 902 0.92 20.99 53.45
C ALA A 902 1.59 20.29 52.25
N GLU A 903 1.43 18.98 52.09
CA GLU A 903 1.90 18.21 50.94
C GLU A 903 0.71 17.64 50.15
N LEU A 904 0.80 17.67 48.81
CA LEU A 904 0.03 16.78 47.94
C LEU A 904 0.89 15.53 47.70
N VAL A 905 0.35 14.38 48.08
CA VAL A 905 1.02 13.09 48.07
C VAL A 905 0.37 12.22 47.00
N LEU A 906 1.12 11.91 45.94
CA LEU A 906 0.69 11.07 44.82
C LEU A 906 1.32 9.69 44.99
N THR A 907 0.55 8.61 44.97
CA THR A 907 1.03 7.26 45.33
C THR A 907 0.63 6.23 44.28
N GLY A 908 1.56 5.35 43.91
CA GLY A 908 1.36 4.32 42.90
C GLY A 908 1.52 4.87 41.50
N VAL A 909 2.69 5.42 41.17
CA VAL A 909 2.97 6.00 39.83
C VAL A 909 3.01 4.89 38.77
N GLU A 910 2.08 4.92 37.80
CA GLU A 910 1.93 3.87 36.78
C GLU A 910 2.11 4.38 35.34
N SER A 911 2.03 5.69 35.11
CA SER A 911 2.37 6.32 33.83
C SER A 911 2.81 7.78 34.02
N ARG A 912 2.93 8.57 32.95
CA ARG A 912 3.19 10.01 33.01
C ARG A 912 2.16 10.70 33.90
N VAL A 913 2.63 11.36 34.95
CA VAL A 913 1.76 11.99 35.96
C VAL A 913 1.47 13.43 35.58
N LEU A 914 0.20 13.76 35.40
CA LEU A 914 -0.28 15.13 35.26
C LEU A 914 -1.17 15.46 36.45
N ALA A 915 -0.75 16.44 37.24
CA ALA A 915 -1.51 16.96 38.38
C ALA A 915 -1.91 18.42 38.13
N SER A 916 -3.03 18.85 38.72
CA SER A 916 -3.39 20.26 38.80
C SER A 916 -3.99 20.58 40.17
N ILE A 917 -3.66 21.75 40.73
CA ILE A 917 -4.26 22.26 41.97
C ILE A 917 -4.70 23.73 41.83
N ASP A 918 -6.01 23.93 41.86
CA ASP A 918 -6.66 25.24 42.05
C ASP A 918 -6.82 25.46 43.56
N PHE A 919 -5.98 26.31 44.16
CA PHE A 919 -6.12 26.65 45.59
C PHE A 919 -7.45 27.39 45.85
N ALA A 920 -8.12 27.04 46.95
CA ALA A 920 -9.35 27.72 47.35
C ALA A 920 -9.08 29.16 47.79
N THR A 921 -9.96 30.10 47.45
CA THR A 921 -9.93 31.46 48.01
C THR A 921 -10.22 31.40 49.51
N ALA A 922 -9.34 32.01 50.32
CA ALA A 922 -9.51 32.06 51.76
C ALA A 922 -10.72 32.94 52.12
N ASP A 923 -11.73 32.34 52.75
CA ASP A 923 -13.02 32.98 53.02
C ASP A 923 -12.88 34.13 54.03
N THR A 924 -12.89 35.38 53.52
CA THR A 924 -12.86 36.60 54.35
C THR A 924 -14.23 36.85 54.97
N GLY A 925 -14.56 36.01 55.95
CA GLY A 925 -15.89 35.88 56.53
C GLY A 925 -16.54 37.21 56.90
N THR A 926 -17.59 37.56 56.16
CA THR A 926 -18.41 38.77 56.38
C THR A 926 -19.84 38.32 56.70
N PRO A 927 -20.43 38.69 57.85
CA PRO A 927 -21.58 37.98 58.39
C PRO A 927 -22.93 38.38 57.76
N GLY A 928 -23.46 37.45 56.95
CA GLY A 928 -24.88 37.11 56.76
C GLY A 928 -25.98 38.18 56.79
N GLU A 929 -26.66 38.36 55.65
CA GLU A 929 -28.05 38.84 55.62
C GLU A 929 -29.03 37.66 55.71
N GLY A 930 -29.93 37.70 56.70
CA GLY A 930 -30.83 36.60 57.04
C GLY A 930 -32.31 36.96 57.05
N GLY A 931 -32.92 37.09 55.86
CA GLY A 931 -34.32 36.75 55.56
C GLY A 931 -35.48 37.57 56.16
N THR A 932 -36.58 37.61 55.41
CA THR A 932 -37.94 37.92 55.88
C THR A 932 -38.97 36.98 55.23
N PRO A 933 -39.56 36.02 55.96
CA PRO A 933 -40.66 35.18 55.49
C PRO A 933 -42.04 35.76 55.86
N GLY A 934 -43.08 35.37 55.12
CA GLY A 934 -44.35 36.10 55.04
C GLY A 934 -45.36 35.99 56.20
N GLU A 935 -46.33 36.91 56.14
CA GLU A 935 -47.69 36.80 56.69
C GLU A 935 -48.68 36.68 55.50
N GLY A 936 -49.94 36.26 55.65
CA GLY A 936 -50.65 35.81 56.84
C GLY A 936 -52.16 36.11 56.71
N GLY A 937 -52.98 35.06 56.64
CA GLY A 937 -54.45 35.19 56.55
C GLY A 937 -55.15 35.13 57.91
N THR A 938 -56.47 35.35 57.93
CA THR A 938 -57.32 35.24 59.12
C THR A 938 -58.71 34.68 58.76
N PRO A 939 -59.50 34.13 59.71
CA PRO A 939 -59.11 33.36 60.91
C PRO A 939 -59.99 32.10 61.15
N GLY A 940 -59.67 31.27 62.16
CA GLY A 940 -60.71 30.48 62.88
C GLY A 940 -60.39 29.04 63.32
N GLU A 941 -59.88 28.88 64.56
CA GLU A 941 -60.04 27.74 65.51
C GLU A 941 -59.70 26.28 65.10
N GLY A 942 -59.28 25.42 66.07
CA GLY A 942 -58.97 23.99 65.76
C GLY A 942 -58.59 23.05 66.92
N GLY A 943 -57.54 23.34 67.71
CA GLY A 943 -57.17 22.58 68.93
C GLY A 943 -56.31 21.30 68.79
N ASN A 944 -55.61 20.95 69.89
CA ASN A 944 -54.92 19.70 70.33
C ASN A 944 -54.36 18.67 69.30
N GLY A 945 -53.18 18.05 69.49
CA GLY A 945 -52.15 18.21 70.54
C GLY A 945 -51.45 16.89 70.95
N ASN A 946 -50.23 16.98 71.51
CA ASN A 946 -49.42 15.89 72.12
C ASN A 946 -48.82 14.83 71.15
N GLY A 947 -47.72 14.11 71.43
CA GLY A 947 -46.74 14.20 72.54
C GLY A 947 -45.81 12.96 72.66
N GLY A 948 -44.72 13.06 73.44
CA GLY A 948 -43.72 12.00 73.73
C GLY A 948 -42.33 12.30 73.13
N THR A 949 -41.17 12.38 73.81
CA THR A 949 -40.70 12.04 75.19
C THR A 949 -40.62 10.53 75.51
N GLY A 950 -39.65 10.01 76.29
CA GLY A 950 -38.58 10.63 77.11
C GLY A 950 -37.14 10.16 76.78
N ARG A 951 -36.06 10.63 77.46
CA ARG A 951 -35.60 10.31 78.85
C ARG A 951 -35.30 8.82 79.05
N GLY A 952 -34.22 8.37 79.69
CA GLY A 952 -33.06 8.95 80.40
C GLY A 952 -32.21 7.78 80.95
N ASP A 953 -31.13 7.89 81.74
CA ASP A 953 -30.34 8.97 82.37
C ASP A 953 -28.83 8.76 81.99
N GLY A 954 -27.75 9.39 82.49
CA GLY A 954 -27.41 10.18 83.68
C GLY A 954 -26.69 9.30 84.73
N THR A 955 -25.45 9.56 85.18
CA THR A 955 -24.77 10.85 85.45
C THR A 955 -23.22 10.66 85.58
N VAL A 956 -22.36 11.57 85.04
CA VAL A 956 -21.55 12.64 85.73
C VAL A 956 -20.43 12.11 86.67
N ALA A 957 -19.16 12.57 86.69
CA ALA A 957 -18.43 13.76 86.17
C ALA A 957 -16.94 13.40 85.84
N LYS A 958 -16.26 13.96 84.80
CA LYS A 958 -15.48 15.24 84.70
C LYS A 958 -14.16 15.34 85.53
N PRO A 959 -13.15 16.17 85.15
CA PRO A 959 -12.93 16.91 83.88
C PRO A 959 -11.48 16.96 83.31
N GLY A 960 -11.35 17.07 81.97
CA GLY A 960 -10.20 17.71 81.27
C GLY A 960 -8.94 16.85 81.04
N THR A 961 -8.16 17.02 79.96
CA THR A 961 -8.28 17.94 78.80
C THR A 961 -7.70 17.29 77.54
N ASP A 962 -8.47 17.24 76.45
CA ASP A 962 -8.05 16.73 75.13
C ASP A 962 -8.02 17.83 74.06
N GLY A 963 -7.26 17.61 72.97
CA GLY A 963 -7.09 18.59 71.90
C GLY A 963 -6.26 18.11 70.69
N SER A 964 -6.29 16.82 70.35
CA SER A 964 -5.64 16.29 69.14
C SER A 964 -6.48 16.57 67.88
N ALA A 965 -5.90 17.23 66.88
CA ALA A 965 -6.55 17.45 65.58
C ALA A 965 -6.57 16.15 64.74
N ALA A 966 -7.66 15.93 63.99
CA ALA A 966 -7.81 14.83 63.05
C ALA A 966 -7.55 15.30 61.59
N PRO A 967 -7.11 14.40 60.69
CA PRO A 967 -6.78 14.76 59.31
C PRO A 967 -8.03 15.01 58.44
N LEU A 968 -7.89 15.91 57.46
CA LEU A 968 -8.87 16.15 56.40
C LEU A 968 -8.53 15.26 55.18
N ALA A 969 -9.37 14.27 54.90
CA ALA A 969 -9.20 13.38 53.75
C ALA A 969 -10.18 13.75 52.62
N THR A 970 -9.65 14.11 51.46
CA THR A 970 -10.41 14.30 50.20
C THR A 970 -9.98 13.26 49.18
N THR A 971 -10.58 12.08 49.23
CA THR A 971 -10.41 11.02 48.22
C THR A 971 -11.46 11.20 47.12
N GLY A 972 -11.03 11.42 45.88
CA GLY A 972 -11.91 11.50 44.71
C GLY A 972 -11.36 10.66 43.56
N ALA A 973 -12.25 9.93 42.88
CA ALA A 973 -11.95 9.18 41.66
C ALA A 973 -12.71 9.78 40.47
N ASP A 974 -12.08 9.73 39.30
CA ASP A 974 -12.61 9.95 37.95
C ASP A 974 -13.52 11.17 37.71
N GLY A 975 -12.89 12.28 37.31
CA GLY A 975 -13.55 13.41 36.66
C GLY A 975 -13.04 13.58 35.22
N ALA A 976 -13.67 12.90 34.25
CA ALA A 976 -13.23 12.92 32.85
C ALA A 976 -13.58 14.26 32.15
N ILE A 977 -12.56 14.94 31.62
CA ILE A 977 -12.70 16.03 30.65
C ILE A 977 -11.88 15.66 29.41
N VAL A 978 -12.49 15.80 28.22
CA VAL A 978 -11.91 15.36 26.94
C VAL A 978 -10.80 16.32 26.50
N TRP A 979 -9.57 15.79 26.41
CA TRP A 979 -8.51 16.35 25.58
C TRP A 979 -8.23 15.37 24.44
N VAL A 980 -8.27 15.86 23.20
CA VAL A 980 -8.12 15.04 21.99
C VAL A 980 -6.64 14.87 21.65
N TRP A 981 -6.10 13.66 21.85
CA TRP A 981 -4.86 13.19 21.23
C TRP A 981 -4.94 11.68 20.96
N ALA A 982 -4.38 11.24 19.85
CA ALA A 982 -4.31 9.83 19.46
C ALA A 982 -3.23 9.07 20.25
N GLY A 983 -3.39 7.74 20.41
CA GLY A 983 -2.37 6.87 21.00
C GLY A 983 -2.85 5.68 21.85
N LEU A 984 -4.14 5.59 22.18
CA LEU A 984 -4.65 4.66 23.21
C LEU A 984 -4.67 3.16 22.83
N ALA A 985 -4.11 2.75 21.70
CA ALA A 985 -4.17 1.36 21.22
C ALA A 985 -3.11 0.43 21.84
N ALA A 986 -1.95 0.96 22.24
CA ALA A 986 -0.80 0.13 22.63
C ALA A 986 -0.88 -0.42 24.07
N THR A 987 -1.44 0.36 25.01
CA THR A 987 -1.33 0.09 26.46
C THR A 987 -2.16 -1.10 26.94
N LEU A 988 -3.26 -1.45 26.26
CA LEU A 988 -4.14 -2.55 26.67
C LEU A 988 -3.55 -3.95 26.40
N LEU A 989 -2.63 -4.09 25.44
CA LEU A 989 -2.02 -5.39 25.11
C LEU A 989 -0.91 -5.78 26.10
N GLY A 990 -0.09 -4.81 26.53
CA GLY A 990 1.03 -5.07 27.46
C GLY A 990 0.60 -5.61 28.83
N ALA A 991 -0.54 -5.16 29.34
CA ALA A 991 -1.09 -5.62 30.62
C ALA A 991 -1.45 -7.13 30.60
N GLY A 992 -1.99 -7.63 29.48
CA GLY A 992 -2.39 -9.04 29.33
C GLY A 992 -1.19 -9.99 29.32
N ALA A 993 -0.14 -9.66 28.56
CA ALA A 993 1.08 -10.45 28.48
C ALA A 993 1.80 -10.56 29.84
N TRP A 994 1.88 -9.45 30.57
CA TRP A 994 2.54 -9.42 31.88
C TRP A 994 1.85 -10.31 32.93
N LEU A 995 0.51 -10.36 32.92
CA LEU A 995 -0.26 -11.24 33.80
C LEU A 995 -0.03 -12.74 33.52
N ALA A 996 0.14 -13.10 32.23
CA ALA A 996 0.51 -14.46 31.84
C ALA A 996 1.95 -14.82 32.27
N ARG A 997 2.87 -13.85 32.27
CA ARG A 997 4.26 -13.98 32.75
C ARG A 997 4.34 -14.31 34.25
N LEU A 998 3.40 -13.79 35.06
CA LEU A 998 3.25 -14.14 36.48
C LEU A 998 2.71 -15.57 36.66
N LEU A 999 1.66 -15.95 35.94
CA LEU A 999 1.05 -17.28 36.07
C LEU A 999 2.00 -18.41 35.62
N ARG A 1000 2.83 -18.20 34.58
CA ARG A 1000 3.83 -19.18 34.12
C ARG A 1000 5.09 -19.28 34.99
N ARG A 1001 5.23 -18.47 36.05
CA ARG A 1001 6.28 -18.62 37.08
C ARG A 1001 5.78 -19.27 38.38
N ALA A 1002 4.53 -19.73 38.40
CA ALA A 1002 3.87 -20.36 39.55
C ALA A 1002 3.31 -21.77 39.25
N ALA A 1003 3.80 -22.41 38.19
CA ALA A 1003 3.41 -23.74 37.72
C ALA A 1003 4.66 -24.56 37.33
#